data_AF-A0A4R8TTA4-F1
#
_entry.id   AF-A0A4R8TTA4-F1
#
_cell.length_a   1.000
_cell.length_b   1.000
_cell.length_c   1.000
_cell.angle_alpha   90.00
_cell.angle_beta   90.00
_cell.angle_gamma   90.00
#
_symmetry.space_group_name_H-M   'P 1'
#
loop_
_entity.id
_entity.type
_entity.pdbx_description
1 polymer ?
#
loop_
_entity_poly.entity_id
_entity_poly.type
_entity_poly.pdbx_seq_one_letter_code
_entity_poly.pdbx_strand_id
1 'polypeptide(L)'
;MARPRASQRSSSRAQAQAQAQAQAQAQAQVQAQGQNAGNQAAQQAQPQATTRSARHISGPQSALTDYLASHNISANQIRLNADRRRAAAAQSVEAQAQADLEAEAQQADDDNEEAGPSEPASGARKETDAQKTRRKIKEQQAIAKIKASRAFKKRKRLADESEDDDDIARAVMESMSQPLPGQMDNCDICQKRFTVTPYSRTGPNGGLLCAKCSKDAAANDKRAPKKPRKAAGTGGRRKAQSSILDGTYHTGAKKLTTLCIETLAKNVDLADSLGELPDHIVDRIARLFSKRRLLNRQTLALFTQPSTSFVNIYDGAKLFTEDFISIFQVASNLKGFKARNAIQFKDSVMGYLLSRDISLTSFYLHGANLLSDGMWHRFLKEKGSHLESLRVYYTDRHFGDEILALITEYCPNLARLKVYHNQKVTDDGVLHIGQMTSLKHLGLHLQNKIKPASISSTISDIGQHLETLSLNMFYDADDTVLRAIKSSCRSLRKLRITDSDKVTDGGFVELFTDWDNPPIEKIDFEKCRFGDSNRPRENTLGHGLCSDGFIALMKHSGRKIKELNVHSCRHISRPALEEVFAEDKKYSELLKLEVSFIEEVDDYIVGCIFRSCPNIQEVNVFGCMKVRDVRVPRGKVLVGVPNAVGMVIEGND
;
A
#
# COMPACT_ATOMS: atom_id res chain seq x y z
N MET A 1 69.17 5.91 -0.54
CA MET A 1 68.37 6.03 -1.77
C MET A 1 67.41 4.85 -1.85
N ALA A 2 66.10 5.06 -1.70
CA ALA A 2 65.05 4.08 -2.04
C ALA A 2 63.69 4.80 -2.15
N ARG A 3 62.94 4.52 -3.22
CA ARG A 3 61.62 5.11 -3.57
C ARG A 3 60.46 4.46 -2.81
N PRO A 4 59.29 5.13 -2.71
CA PRO A 4 58.12 4.61 -3.42
C PRO A 4 57.21 5.71 -4.04
N ARG A 5 56.91 5.58 -5.35
CA ARG A 5 55.84 6.31 -6.06
C ARG A 5 55.36 5.43 -7.22
N ALA A 6 54.26 4.70 -7.04
CA ALA A 6 53.56 4.02 -8.14
C ALA A 6 52.05 3.79 -7.87
N SER A 7 51.63 3.58 -6.62
CA SER A 7 50.24 3.23 -6.29
C SER A 7 49.24 4.41 -6.31
N GLN A 8 49.66 5.64 -5.99
CA GLN A 8 48.73 6.80 -5.95
C GLN A 8 48.42 7.43 -7.32
N ARG A 9 49.20 7.13 -8.38
CA ARG A 9 48.96 7.67 -9.73
C ARG A 9 47.98 6.83 -10.56
N SER A 10 47.75 5.56 -10.21
CA SER A 10 46.79 4.70 -10.90
C SER A 10 45.35 4.93 -10.43
N SER A 11 45.14 5.20 -9.13
CA SER A 11 43.79 5.44 -8.59
C SER A 11 43.19 6.78 -9.05
N SER A 12 44.00 7.84 -9.16
CA SER A 12 43.54 9.15 -9.64
C SER A 12 43.19 9.14 -11.14
N ARG A 13 43.88 8.32 -11.94
CA ARG A 13 43.63 8.17 -13.37
C ARG A 13 42.35 7.35 -13.63
N ALA A 14 42.07 6.35 -12.80
CA ALA A 14 40.83 5.57 -12.86
C ALA A 14 39.60 6.40 -12.44
N GLN A 15 39.73 7.24 -11.41
CA GLN A 15 38.66 8.16 -11.00
C GLN A 15 38.38 9.25 -12.04
N ALA A 16 39.42 9.79 -12.70
CA ALA A 16 39.25 10.76 -13.77
C ALA A 16 38.57 10.17 -15.03
N GLN A 17 38.86 8.90 -15.39
CA GLN A 17 38.18 8.22 -16.49
C GLN A 17 36.71 7.90 -16.18
N ALA A 18 36.39 7.51 -14.95
CA ALA A 18 35.01 7.26 -14.53
C ALA A 18 34.16 8.55 -14.52
N GLN A 19 34.73 9.68 -14.07
CA GLN A 19 34.05 10.98 -14.14
C GLN A 19 33.85 11.47 -15.59
N ALA A 20 34.83 11.26 -16.47
CA ALA A 20 34.69 11.62 -17.89
C ALA A 20 33.61 10.78 -18.60
N GLN A 21 33.48 9.49 -18.28
CA GLN A 21 32.41 8.63 -18.82
C GLN A 21 31.02 9.02 -18.29
N ALA A 22 30.91 9.39 -17.01
CA ALA A 22 29.65 9.87 -16.44
C ALA A 22 29.20 11.22 -17.04
N GLN A 23 30.14 12.13 -17.29
CA GLN A 23 29.83 13.41 -17.97
C GLN A 23 29.45 13.23 -19.45
N ALA A 24 30.08 12.29 -20.16
CA ALA A 24 29.71 11.97 -21.54
C ALA A 24 28.32 11.35 -21.64
N GLN A 25 27.93 10.49 -20.69
CA GLN A 25 26.58 9.91 -20.62
C GLN A 25 25.50 10.95 -20.26
N ALA A 26 25.82 11.89 -19.37
CA ALA A 26 24.92 13.00 -19.03
C ALA A 26 24.72 13.96 -20.22
N GLN A 27 25.77 14.28 -20.98
CA GLN A 27 25.66 15.11 -22.19
C GLN A 27 24.87 14.42 -23.31
N ALA A 28 25.01 13.10 -23.47
CA ALA A 28 24.20 12.32 -24.43
C ALA A 28 22.71 12.29 -24.05
N GLN A 29 22.37 12.23 -22.76
CA GLN A 29 20.97 12.30 -22.30
C GLN A 29 20.35 13.69 -22.48
N VAL A 30 21.12 14.77 -22.29
CA VAL A 30 20.64 16.15 -22.52
C VAL A 30 20.45 16.43 -24.02
N GLN A 31 21.30 15.88 -24.90
CA GLN A 31 21.10 15.97 -26.36
C GLN A 31 19.88 15.17 -26.84
N ALA A 32 19.61 14.00 -26.26
CA ALA A 32 18.42 13.19 -26.60
C ALA A 32 17.11 13.84 -26.13
N GLN A 33 17.13 14.59 -25.01
CA GLN A 33 15.96 15.35 -24.53
C GLN A 33 15.74 16.64 -25.32
N GLY A 34 16.80 17.30 -25.80
CA GLY A 34 16.72 18.48 -26.68
C GLY A 34 16.11 18.21 -28.07
N GLN A 35 16.35 17.01 -28.63
CA GLN A 35 15.78 16.62 -29.93
C GLN A 35 14.28 16.29 -29.88
N ASN A 36 13.74 15.89 -28.73
CA ASN A 36 12.31 15.61 -28.56
C ASN A 36 11.46 16.87 -28.31
N ALA A 37 12.08 17.95 -27.78
CA ALA A 37 11.41 19.25 -27.60
C ALA A 37 11.34 20.07 -28.90
N GLY A 38 12.32 19.93 -29.80
CA GLY A 38 12.36 20.62 -31.10
C GLY A 38 11.29 20.16 -32.10
N ASN A 39 10.78 18.93 -31.99
CA ASN A 39 9.77 18.38 -32.91
C ASN A 39 8.31 18.68 -32.51
N GLN A 40 8.05 19.25 -31.33
CA GLN A 40 6.70 19.66 -30.90
C GLN A 40 6.42 21.15 -31.14
N ALA A 41 7.45 21.97 -31.40
CA ALA A 41 7.30 23.42 -31.63
C ALA A 41 7.19 23.84 -33.11
N ALA A 42 7.32 22.90 -34.06
CA ALA A 42 7.37 23.20 -35.51
C ALA A 42 6.06 22.96 -36.29
N GLN A 43 4.91 22.79 -35.61
CA GLN A 43 3.59 22.57 -36.27
C GLN A 43 2.61 23.73 -36.13
N GLN A 44 3.04 24.92 -35.71
CA GLN A 44 2.19 26.11 -35.64
C GLN A 44 2.80 27.29 -36.39
N ALA A 45 2.79 27.25 -37.73
CA ALA A 45 2.75 28.44 -38.58
C ALA A 45 2.74 28.04 -40.07
N GLN A 46 1.62 28.25 -40.77
CA GLN A 46 1.52 28.85 -42.12
C GLN A 46 0.10 28.68 -42.73
N PRO A 47 -0.29 29.51 -43.74
CA PRO A 47 -1.56 30.24 -43.72
C PRO A 47 -2.67 29.63 -44.60
N GLN A 48 -3.88 30.16 -44.40
CA GLN A 48 -5.12 29.88 -45.13
C GLN A 48 -4.93 29.95 -46.66
N ALA A 49 -5.18 28.82 -47.34
CA ALA A 49 -5.44 28.77 -48.77
C ALA A 49 -6.78 28.07 -49.02
N THR A 50 -7.71 28.80 -49.63
CA THR A 50 -9.05 28.39 -50.02
C THR A 50 -9.00 27.57 -51.31
N THR A 51 -9.35 26.27 -51.28
CA THR A 51 -9.79 25.56 -52.50
C THR A 51 -10.88 24.50 -52.23
N ARG A 52 -11.99 24.73 -52.94
CA ARG A 52 -13.12 23.91 -53.40
C ARG A 52 -13.38 22.50 -52.82
N SER A 53 -14.60 22.41 -52.28
CA SER A 53 -15.48 21.24 -52.08
C SER A 53 -15.35 20.11 -53.11
N ALA A 54 -15.04 18.91 -52.61
CA ALA A 54 -15.50 17.64 -53.16
C ALA A 54 -16.38 16.95 -52.09
N ARG A 55 -17.67 16.78 -52.42
CA ARG A 55 -18.69 16.20 -51.54
C ARG A 55 -18.38 14.73 -51.24
N HIS A 56 -18.09 14.40 -49.99
CA HIS A 56 -18.28 13.07 -49.46
C HIS A 56 -19.40 13.14 -48.41
N ILE A 57 -20.51 12.45 -48.67
CA ILE A 57 -21.64 12.36 -47.75
C ILE A 57 -21.18 11.49 -46.57
N SER A 58 -21.12 12.06 -45.36
CA SER A 58 -20.93 11.33 -44.10
C SER A 58 -22.23 11.35 -43.32
N GLY A 59 -22.72 10.17 -42.93
CA GLY A 59 -23.81 10.04 -41.96
C GLY A 59 -23.41 10.57 -40.57
N PRO A 60 -24.37 10.62 -39.62
CA PRO A 60 -24.16 11.25 -38.32
C PRO A 60 -22.99 10.59 -37.57
N GLN A 61 -22.02 11.40 -37.15
CA GLN A 61 -20.92 10.94 -36.31
C GLN A 61 -21.45 10.65 -34.90
N SER A 62 -21.06 9.51 -34.33
CA SER A 62 -21.46 9.13 -32.97
C SER A 62 -20.76 10.02 -31.94
N ALA A 63 -21.39 10.26 -30.78
CA ALA A 63 -20.80 11.03 -29.67
C ALA A 63 -19.42 10.50 -29.22
N LEU A 64 -19.15 9.22 -29.46
CA LEU A 64 -17.85 8.60 -29.19
C LEU A 64 -16.78 9.06 -30.19
N THR A 65 -17.15 9.34 -31.44
CA THR A 65 -16.26 9.83 -32.48
C THR A 65 -15.82 11.28 -32.19
N ASP A 66 -16.75 12.12 -31.71
CA ASP A 66 -16.44 13.49 -31.27
C ASP A 66 -15.62 13.52 -29.98
N TYR A 67 -15.91 12.62 -29.02
CA TYR A 67 -15.11 12.49 -27.81
C TYR A 67 -13.65 12.08 -28.11
N LEU A 68 -13.45 11.15 -29.05
CA LEU A 68 -12.10 10.73 -29.46
C LEU A 68 -11.38 11.81 -30.27
N ALA A 69 -12.09 12.53 -31.14
CA ALA A 69 -11.55 13.66 -31.90
C ALA A 69 -11.11 14.83 -30.99
N SER A 70 -11.93 15.19 -29.99
CA SER A 70 -11.60 16.21 -28.98
C SER A 70 -10.42 15.85 -28.07
N HIS A 71 -10.02 14.58 -28.04
CA HIS A 71 -8.82 14.11 -27.33
C HIS A 71 -7.64 13.83 -28.28
N ASN A 72 -7.69 14.31 -29.53
CA ASN A 72 -6.68 14.09 -30.58
C ASN A 72 -6.43 12.61 -30.93
N ILE A 73 -7.44 11.75 -30.78
CA ILE A 73 -7.36 10.31 -31.07
C ILE A 73 -8.15 10.01 -32.34
N SER A 74 -7.44 9.87 -33.47
CA SER A 74 -8.05 9.46 -34.75
C SER A 74 -8.07 7.94 -34.89
N ALA A 75 -9.27 7.36 -34.96
CA ALA A 75 -9.46 5.93 -35.20
C ALA A 75 -8.83 5.47 -36.53
N ASN A 76 -8.83 6.35 -37.53
CA ASN A 76 -8.20 6.08 -38.83
C ASN A 76 -6.66 6.02 -38.71
N GLN A 77 -6.10 6.85 -37.83
CA GLN A 77 -4.66 6.90 -37.55
C GLN A 77 -4.18 5.73 -36.69
N ILE A 78 -5.03 5.24 -35.79
CA ILE A 78 -4.79 3.97 -35.07
C ILE A 78 -4.75 2.80 -36.06
N ARG A 79 -5.70 2.74 -37.00
CA ARG A 79 -5.74 1.70 -38.04
C ARG A 79 -4.50 1.76 -38.94
N LEU A 80 -4.17 2.94 -39.45
CA LEU A 80 -2.95 3.15 -40.27
C LEU A 80 -1.66 2.78 -39.52
N ASN A 81 -1.58 3.07 -38.21
CA ASN A 81 -0.43 2.67 -37.39
C ASN A 81 -0.39 1.15 -37.14
N ALA A 82 -1.53 0.49 -36.99
CA ALA A 82 -1.59 -0.97 -36.85
C ALA A 82 -1.20 -1.68 -38.16
N ASP A 83 -1.62 -1.13 -39.31
CA ASP A 83 -1.26 -1.65 -40.62
C ASP A 83 0.21 -1.40 -40.94
N ARG A 84 0.75 -0.23 -40.57
CA ARG A 84 2.19 0.07 -40.68
C ARG A 84 3.04 -0.86 -39.81
N ARG A 85 2.59 -1.20 -38.59
CA ARG A 85 3.29 -2.18 -37.74
C ARG A 85 3.25 -3.59 -38.34
N ARG A 86 2.15 -3.97 -38.99
CA ARG A 86 2.06 -5.25 -39.71
C ARG A 86 2.95 -5.29 -40.95
N ALA A 87 3.01 -4.21 -41.72
CA ALA A 87 3.91 -4.09 -42.87
C ALA A 87 5.39 -4.10 -42.45
N ALA A 88 5.75 -3.39 -41.38
CA ALA A 88 7.12 -3.41 -40.84
C ALA A 88 7.52 -4.79 -40.30
N ALA A 89 6.59 -5.53 -39.68
CA ALA A 89 6.83 -6.90 -39.25
C ALA A 89 6.96 -7.89 -40.43
N ALA A 90 6.24 -7.65 -41.53
CA ALA A 90 6.41 -8.43 -42.76
C ALA A 90 7.78 -8.15 -43.41
N GLN A 91 8.18 -6.88 -43.50
CA GLN A 91 9.49 -6.47 -44.02
C GLN A 91 10.65 -6.97 -43.16
N SER A 92 10.50 -7.05 -41.84
CA SER A 92 11.53 -7.64 -40.97
C SER A 92 11.67 -9.15 -41.16
N VAL A 93 10.58 -9.84 -41.53
CA VAL A 93 10.60 -11.28 -41.82
C VAL A 93 11.21 -11.54 -43.21
N GLU A 94 10.94 -10.68 -44.18
CA GLU A 94 11.58 -10.72 -45.51
C GLU A 94 13.08 -10.40 -45.42
N ALA A 95 13.49 -9.38 -44.66
CA ALA A 95 14.89 -9.05 -44.44
C ALA A 95 15.67 -10.15 -43.69
N GLN A 96 15.01 -10.85 -42.75
CA GLN A 96 15.61 -12.01 -42.08
C GLN A 96 15.74 -13.20 -43.03
N ALA A 97 14.76 -13.45 -43.89
CA ALA A 97 14.82 -14.50 -44.91
C ALA A 97 15.90 -14.21 -45.97
N GLN A 98 16.14 -12.93 -46.31
CA GLN A 98 17.21 -12.52 -47.22
C GLN A 98 18.60 -12.63 -46.59
N ALA A 99 18.74 -12.34 -45.29
CA ALA A 99 19.98 -12.54 -44.55
C ALA A 99 20.31 -14.04 -44.37
N ASP A 100 19.29 -14.90 -44.22
CA ASP A 100 19.48 -16.36 -44.15
C ASP A 100 19.85 -16.96 -45.53
N LEU A 101 19.35 -16.39 -46.64
CA LEU A 101 19.74 -16.76 -48.01
C LEU A 101 21.16 -16.29 -48.38
N GLU A 102 21.60 -15.13 -47.86
CA GLU A 102 22.98 -14.64 -48.04
C GLU A 102 24.00 -15.43 -47.20
N ALA A 103 23.57 -16.00 -46.08
CA ALA A 103 24.40 -16.90 -45.25
C ALA A 103 24.55 -18.31 -45.86
N GLU A 104 23.54 -18.81 -46.58
CA GLU A 104 23.61 -20.09 -47.30
C GLU A 104 24.39 -19.99 -48.64
N ALA A 105 24.51 -18.79 -49.23
CA ALA A 105 25.27 -18.54 -50.46
C ALA A 105 26.81 -18.47 -50.27
N GLN A 106 27.32 -18.54 -49.03
CA GLN A 106 28.75 -18.55 -48.71
C GLN A 106 29.28 -19.92 -48.28
N GLN A 107 28.50 -20.99 -48.46
CA GLN A 107 28.89 -22.37 -48.13
C GLN A 107 28.66 -23.39 -49.25
N ALA A 108 28.45 -22.96 -50.49
CA ALA A 108 28.33 -23.85 -51.65
C ALA A 108 29.25 -23.39 -52.80
N ASP A 109 30.49 -23.85 -52.75
CA ASP A 109 31.38 -24.02 -53.91
C ASP A 109 31.91 -25.47 -53.80
N ASP A 110 31.17 -26.44 -54.36
CA ASP A 110 31.69 -27.35 -55.40
C ASP A 110 30.55 -28.23 -55.98
N ASP A 111 30.68 -28.51 -57.27
CA ASP A 111 29.92 -29.48 -58.10
C ASP A 111 28.50 -29.14 -58.62
N ASN A 112 28.50 -28.31 -59.66
CA ASN A 112 27.96 -28.53 -61.02
C ASN A 112 27.03 -29.75 -61.29
N GLU A 113 25.80 -29.52 -61.80
CA GLU A 113 25.35 -29.94 -63.15
C GLU A 113 23.84 -29.66 -63.42
N GLU A 114 23.64 -28.86 -64.47
CA GLU A 114 22.60 -28.77 -65.51
C GLU A 114 21.11 -29.16 -65.36
N ALA A 115 20.29 -28.21 -65.88
CA ALA A 115 19.08 -28.34 -66.71
C ALA A 115 17.84 -29.02 -66.08
N GLY A 116 16.62 -28.50 -66.15
CA GLY A 116 15.92 -27.73 -67.19
C GLY A 116 14.44 -28.20 -67.16
N PRO A 117 13.45 -27.40 -67.61
CA PRO A 117 12.13 -27.33 -66.96
C PRO A 117 11.00 -28.06 -67.71
N SER A 118 9.91 -28.43 -67.02
CA SER A 118 8.54 -28.35 -67.55
C SER A 118 7.44 -28.81 -66.56
N GLU A 119 6.41 -27.99 -66.44
CA GLU A 119 5.05 -28.30 -65.95
C GLU A 119 4.23 -29.08 -67.01
N PRO A 120 2.91 -29.42 -66.85
CA PRO A 120 2.07 -29.66 -65.66
C PRO A 120 1.23 -30.96 -65.75
N ALA A 121 0.42 -31.18 -64.69
CA ALA A 121 -0.96 -31.71 -64.71
C ALA A 121 -1.27 -33.20 -64.42
N SER A 122 -1.93 -33.36 -63.27
CA SER A 122 -3.18 -34.11 -63.04
C SER A 122 -3.20 -35.65 -62.96
N GLY A 123 -3.88 -36.15 -61.92
CA GLY A 123 -4.39 -37.52 -61.83
C GLY A 123 -3.90 -38.28 -60.61
N ALA A 124 -4.81 -38.54 -59.66
CA ALA A 124 -4.59 -39.22 -58.39
C ALA A 124 -3.72 -40.49 -58.50
N ARG A 125 -2.60 -40.53 -57.77
CA ARG A 125 -1.76 -41.73 -57.60
C ARG A 125 -1.38 -41.93 -56.13
N LYS A 126 -1.33 -43.21 -55.74
CA LYS A 126 -0.80 -43.71 -54.47
C LYS A 126 0.54 -43.00 -54.17
N GLU A 127 0.60 -42.37 -53.00
CA GLU A 127 1.73 -41.57 -52.53
C GLU A 127 3.04 -42.38 -52.62
N THR A 128 4.01 -41.89 -53.39
CA THR A 128 5.33 -42.54 -53.49
C THR A 128 6.12 -42.36 -52.19
N ASP A 129 7.09 -43.23 -51.89
CA ASP A 129 7.85 -43.13 -50.63
C ASP A 129 8.63 -41.82 -50.49
N ALA A 130 9.04 -41.22 -51.61
CA ALA A 130 9.62 -39.87 -51.64
C ALA A 130 8.60 -38.78 -51.24
N GLN A 131 7.33 -38.96 -51.59
CA GLN A 131 6.24 -38.02 -51.29
C GLN A 131 5.76 -38.14 -49.83
N LYS A 132 5.70 -39.38 -49.29
CA LYS A 132 5.50 -39.62 -47.85
C LYS A 132 6.61 -39.02 -46.99
N THR A 133 7.85 -39.16 -47.42
CA THR A 133 9.01 -38.62 -46.69
C THR A 133 8.97 -37.09 -46.69
N ARG A 134 8.67 -36.46 -47.83
CA ARG A 134 8.47 -35.00 -47.92
C ARG A 134 7.31 -34.50 -47.06
N ARG A 135 6.20 -35.25 -46.95
CA ARG A 135 5.07 -34.87 -46.07
C ARG A 135 5.43 -34.97 -44.60
N LYS A 136 6.11 -36.05 -44.17
CA LYS A 136 6.59 -36.20 -42.78
C LYS A 136 7.58 -35.08 -42.40
N ILE A 137 8.48 -34.71 -43.30
CA ILE A 137 9.41 -33.59 -43.07
C ILE A 137 8.66 -32.27 -42.93
N LYS A 138 7.66 -31.99 -43.79
CA LYS A 138 6.84 -30.79 -43.68
C LYS A 138 6.01 -30.74 -42.40
N GLU A 139 5.46 -31.89 -41.97
CA GLU A 139 4.70 -32.00 -40.73
C GLU A 139 5.60 -31.76 -39.50
N GLN A 140 6.82 -32.33 -39.49
CA GLN A 140 7.80 -32.10 -38.43
C GLN A 140 8.29 -30.64 -38.39
N GLN A 141 8.49 -30.00 -39.55
CA GLN A 141 8.84 -28.58 -39.62
C GLN A 141 7.70 -27.68 -39.10
N ALA A 142 6.45 -28.03 -39.39
CA ALA A 142 5.28 -27.30 -38.88
C ALA A 142 5.13 -27.46 -37.36
N ILE A 143 5.36 -28.67 -36.83
CA ILE A 143 5.37 -28.97 -35.40
C ILE A 143 6.49 -28.19 -34.69
N ALA A 144 7.71 -28.19 -35.23
CA ALA A 144 8.84 -27.42 -34.68
C ALA A 144 8.55 -25.92 -34.61
N LYS A 145 7.91 -25.36 -35.65
CA LYS A 145 7.50 -23.96 -35.69
C LYS A 145 6.43 -23.63 -34.65
N ILE A 146 5.50 -24.56 -34.39
CA ILE A 146 4.49 -24.41 -33.34
C ILE A 146 5.11 -24.52 -31.95
N LYS A 147 6.08 -25.43 -31.74
CA LYS A 147 6.85 -25.53 -30.48
C LYS A 147 7.58 -24.25 -30.12
N ALA A 148 8.04 -23.49 -31.13
CA ALA A 148 8.66 -22.18 -30.94
C ALA A 148 7.63 -21.06 -30.60
N SER A 149 6.33 -21.28 -30.82
CA SER A 149 5.30 -20.26 -30.65
C SER A 149 4.97 -19.96 -29.17
N ARG A 150 4.49 -18.73 -28.91
CA ARG A 150 4.00 -18.35 -27.58
C ARG A 150 2.78 -19.17 -27.12
N ALA A 151 1.97 -19.66 -28.06
CA ALA A 151 0.79 -20.47 -27.76
C ALA A 151 1.17 -21.84 -27.18
N PHE A 152 2.19 -22.49 -27.76
CA PHE A 152 2.73 -23.76 -27.25
C PHE A 152 3.39 -23.58 -25.87
N LYS A 153 4.28 -22.58 -25.71
CA LYS A 153 4.96 -22.31 -24.42
C LYS A 153 3.98 -22.05 -23.27
N LYS A 154 2.82 -21.45 -23.55
CA LYS A 154 1.77 -21.22 -22.55
C LYS A 154 1.04 -22.51 -22.18
N ARG A 155 0.78 -23.39 -23.15
CA ARG A 155 0.06 -24.66 -22.93
C ARG A 155 0.93 -25.69 -22.22
N LYS A 156 2.21 -25.79 -22.60
CA LYS A 156 3.21 -26.64 -21.92
C LYS A 156 3.40 -26.30 -20.44
N ARG A 157 3.34 -25.02 -20.06
CA ARG A 157 3.41 -24.60 -18.64
C ARG A 157 2.23 -25.07 -17.78
N LEU A 158 1.14 -25.53 -18.40
CA LEU A 158 -0.08 -25.98 -17.74
C LEU A 158 -0.32 -27.49 -17.90
N ALA A 159 0.54 -28.18 -18.68
CA ALA A 159 0.47 -29.61 -18.94
C ALA A 159 1.27 -30.39 -17.89
N ASP A 160 0.86 -31.63 -17.62
CA ASP A 160 1.52 -32.54 -16.67
C ASP A 160 2.84 -33.08 -17.26
N GLU A 161 3.82 -33.45 -16.42
CA GLU A 161 5.19 -33.77 -16.86
C GLU A 161 5.29 -35.04 -17.74
N SER A 162 4.21 -35.83 -17.85
CA SER A 162 4.14 -37.06 -18.63
C SER A 162 3.61 -36.90 -20.07
N GLU A 163 3.20 -35.71 -20.51
CA GLU A 163 2.64 -35.49 -21.86
C GLU A 163 3.74 -35.18 -22.91
N ASP A 164 3.68 -35.84 -24.08
CA ASP A 164 4.64 -35.64 -25.17
C ASP A 164 4.48 -34.27 -25.84
N ASP A 165 5.60 -33.56 -25.99
CA ASP A 165 5.69 -32.25 -26.61
C ASP A 165 5.16 -32.21 -28.06
N ASP A 166 5.31 -33.30 -28.83
CA ASP A 166 4.79 -33.36 -30.21
C ASP A 166 3.24 -33.42 -30.24
N ASP A 167 2.63 -34.09 -29.28
CA ASP A 167 1.17 -34.18 -29.18
C ASP A 167 0.54 -32.85 -28.71
N ILE A 168 1.19 -32.15 -27.78
CA ILE A 168 0.79 -30.79 -27.38
C ILE A 168 0.88 -29.84 -28.58
N ALA A 169 1.89 -29.97 -29.44
CA ALA A 169 2.05 -29.15 -30.62
C ALA A 169 0.99 -29.44 -31.69
N ARG A 170 0.64 -30.73 -31.89
CA ARG A 170 -0.44 -31.13 -32.81
C ARG A 170 -1.81 -30.61 -32.34
N ALA A 171 -2.10 -30.66 -31.04
CA ALA A 171 -3.32 -30.11 -30.47
C ALA A 171 -3.42 -28.56 -30.57
N VAL A 172 -2.29 -27.85 -30.56
CA VAL A 172 -2.26 -26.41 -30.82
C VAL A 172 -2.53 -26.13 -32.31
N MET A 173 -1.94 -26.92 -33.22
CA MET A 173 -2.21 -26.80 -34.67
C MET A 173 -3.69 -26.97 -34.99
N GLU A 174 -4.31 -27.99 -34.41
CA GLU A 174 -5.73 -28.32 -34.62
C GLU A 174 -6.69 -27.27 -34.03
N SER A 175 -6.28 -26.59 -32.96
CA SER A 175 -7.03 -25.46 -32.42
C SER A 175 -6.94 -24.19 -33.27
N MET A 176 -5.85 -24.04 -34.06
CA MET A 176 -5.67 -22.89 -34.95
C MET A 176 -6.36 -23.08 -36.31
N SER A 177 -6.73 -24.31 -36.67
CA SER A 177 -7.49 -24.62 -37.89
C SER A 177 -9.01 -24.56 -37.69
N GLN A 178 -9.52 -24.33 -36.47
CA GLN A 178 -10.95 -24.10 -36.25
C GLN A 178 -11.37 -22.69 -36.70
N PRO A 179 -12.49 -22.54 -37.44
CA PRO A 179 -12.93 -21.24 -37.93
C PRO A 179 -13.28 -20.30 -36.78
N LEU A 180 -12.70 -19.09 -36.82
CA LEU A 180 -12.82 -18.10 -35.75
C LEU A 180 -14.25 -17.54 -35.67
N PRO A 181 -14.76 -17.22 -34.46
CA PRO A 181 -16.06 -16.59 -34.29
C PRO A 181 -16.20 -15.30 -35.12
N GLY A 182 -17.24 -15.24 -35.95
CA GLY A 182 -17.50 -14.14 -36.89
C GLY A 182 -17.49 -14.54 -38.37
N GLN A 183 -17.00 -15.72 -38.73
CA GLN A 183 -17.10 -16.26 -40.09
C GLN A 183 -18.48 -16.88 -40.37
N MET A 184 -18.91 -16.94 -41.63
CA MET A 184 -20.15 -17.62 -42.00
C MET A 184 -19.87 -19.06 -42.45
N ASP A 185 -20.63 -20.01 -41.92
CA ASP A 185 -20.54 -21.44 -42.24
C ASP A 185 -21.94 -22.03 -42.44
N ASN A 186 -22.05 -23.24 -43.00
CA ASN A 186 -23.32 -23.92 -43.21
C ASN A 186 -23.62 -24.88 -42.06
N CYS A 187 -24.87 -24.87 -41.58
CA CYS A 187 -25.29 -25.73 -40.48
C CYS A 187 -25.21 -27.22 -40.87
N ASP A 188 -24.54 -28.06 -40.09
CA ASP A 188 -24.41 -29.51 -40.38
C ASP A 188 -25.79 -30.21 -40.54
N ILE A 189 -26.78 -29.81 -39.73
CA ILE A 189 -28.12 -30.43 -39.73
C ILE A 189 -29.03 -29.85 -40.83
N CYS A 190 -29.17 -28.53 -40.89
CA CYS A 190 -30.17 -27.89 -41.76
C CYS A 190 -29.57 -27.20 -42.99
N GLN A 191 -28.25 -27.26 -43.16
CA GLN A 191 -27.46 -26.68 -44.26
C GLN A 191 -27.65 -25.18 -44.47
N LYS A 192 -28.32 -24.50 -43.54
CA LYS A 192 -28.51 -23.06 -43.58
C LYS A 192 -27.22 -22.34 -43.21
N ARG A 193 -26.81 -21.39 -44.05
CA ARG A 193 -25.67 -20.51 -43.81
C ARG A 193 -25.94 -19.60 -42.60
N PHE A 194 -25.00 -19.54 -41.66
CA PHE A 194 -25.13 -18.79 -40.43
C PHE A 194 -23.76 -18.27 -39.98
N THR A 195 -23.76 -17.21 -39.16
CA THR A 195 -22.52 -16.70 -38.56
C THR A 195 -22.12 -17.58 -37.39
N VAL A 196 -20.91 -18.13 -37.44
CA VAL A 196 -20.30 -18.89 -36.35
C VAL A 196 -20.07 -17.95 -35.17
N THR A 197 -20.65 -18.29 -34.02
CA THR A 197 -20.46 -17.58 -32.76
C THR A 197 -19.73 -18.49 -31.78
N PRO A 198 -19.20 -17.96 -30.66
CA PRO A 198 -18.59 -18.80 -29.62
C PRO A 198 -19.54 -19.83 -28.99
N TYR A 199 -20.84 -19.76 -29.31
CA TYR A 199 -21.89 -20.64 -28.80
C TYR A 199 -22.38 -21.67 -29.83
N SER A 200 -21.84 -21.65 -31.06
CA SER A 200 -22.15 -22.65 -32.08
C SER A 200 -21.60 -24.01 -31.65
N ARG A 201 -22.47 -25.02 -31.63
CA ARG A 201 -22.07 -26.40 -31.26
C ARG A 201 -21.68 -27.21 -32.49
N THR A 202 -20.95 -28.30 -32.28
CA THR A 202 -20.63 -29.27 -33.34
C THR A 202 -21.79 -30.26 -33.51
N GLY A 203 -22.13 -30.55 -34.75
CA GLY A 203 -23.12 -31.52 -35.17
C GLY A 203 -22.57 -32.95 -35.26
N PRO A 204 -23.44 -33.93 -35.52
CA PRO A 204 -23.09 -35.36 -35.50
C PRO A 204 -22.04 -35.76 -36.54
N ASN A 205 -21.88 -35.00 -37.64
CA ASN A 205 -20.88 -35.30 -38.67
C ASN A 205 -19.61 -34.43 -38.54
N GLY A 206 -19.47 -33.68 -37.44
CA GLY A 206 -18.31 -32.82 -37.18
C GLY A 206 -18.43 -31.39 -37.72
N GLY A 207 -19.51 -31.04 -38.43
CA GLY A 207 -19.78 -29.66 -38.90
C GLY A 207 -20.38 -28.77 -37.80
N LEU A 208 -20.43 -27.44 -38.00
CA LEU A 208 -21.00 -26.52 -37.00
C LEU A 208 -22.53 -26.39 -37.12
N LEU A 209 -23.21 -26.13 -36.00
CA LEU A 209 -24.67 -25.98 -35.93
C LEU A 209 -25.08 -24.52 -35.78
N CYS A 210 -26.14 -24.12 -36.49
CA CYS A 210 -26.75 -22.81 -36.29
C CYS A 210 -27.40 -22.70 -34.91
N ALA A 211 -27.75 -21.47 -34.50
CA ALA A 211 -28.30 -21.20 -33.17
C ALA A 211 -29.57 -21.99 -32.84
N LYS A 212 -30.41 -22.30 -33.84
CA LYS A 212 -31.64 -23.09 -33.65
C LYS A 212 -31.32 -24.57 -33.43
N CYS A 213 -30.57 -25.18 -34.36
CA CYS A 213 -30.14 -26.58 -34.24
C CYS A 213 -29.27 -26.83 -33.01
N SER A 214 -28.45 -25.86 -32.58
CA SER A 214 -27.66 -25.94 -31.34
C SER A 214 -28.54 -25.97 -30.09
N LYS A 215 -29.66 -25.23 -30.07
CA LYS A 215 -30.62 -25.24 -28.95
C LYS A 215 -31.42 -26.53 -28.92
N ASP A 216 -31.85 -27.01 -30.08
CA ASP A 216 -32.62 -28.26 -30.18
C ASP A 216 -31.76 -29.46 -29.77
N ALA A 217 -30.49 -29.49 -30.17
CA ALA A 217 -29.52 -30.48 -29.71
C ALA A 217 -29.26 -30.37 -28.19
N ALA A 218 -29.23 -29.16 -27.63
CA ALA A 218 -29.06 -28.95 -26.19
C ALA A 218 -30.27 -29.39 -25.36
N ALA A 219 -31.48 -29.30 -25.92
CA ALA A 219 -32.72 -29.71 -25.24
C ALA A 219 -32.85 -31.24 -25.13
N ASN A 220 -32.27 -31.99 -26.07
CA ASN A 220 -32.29 -33.45 -26.08
C ASN A 220 -31.13 -34.12 -25.31
N ASP A 221 -30.16 -33.33 -24.83
CA ASP A 221 -28.99 -33.85 -24.13
C ASP A 221 -29.19 -33.82 -22.60
N LYS A 222 -29.65 -34.96 -22.03
CA LYS A 222 -29.92 -35.12 -20.57
C LYS A 222 -28.66 -35.21 -19.70
N ARG A 223 -27.46 -34.93 -20.24
CA ARG A 223 -26.18 -34.94 -19.48
C ARG A 223 -25.43 -33.61 -19.64
N ALA A 224 -25.93 -32.53 -19.06
CA ALA A 224 -25.11 -31.35 -18.82
C ALA A 224 -24.39 -31.48 -17.46
N PRO A 225 -23.05 -31.50 -17.37
CA PRO A 225 -22.37 -31.38 -16.09
C PRO A 225 -22.55 -29.95 -15.54
N LYS A 226 -22.87 -29.84 -14.24
CA LYS A 226 -22.97 -28.55 -13.55
C LYS A 226 -21.64 -27.79 -13.71
N LYS A 227 -21.69 -26.57 -14.26
CA LYS A 227 -20.52 -25.69 -14.34
C LYS A 227 -19.89 -25.52 -12.95
N PRO A 228 -18.57 -25.69 -12.78
CA PRO A 228 -17.92 -25.32 -11.52
C PRO A 228 -18.09 -23.82 -11.30
N ARG A 229 -18.40 -23.43 -10.05
CA ARG A 229 -18.47 -22.02 -9.65
C ARG A 229 -17.14 -21.37 -10.03
N LYS A 230 -17.19 -20.28 -10.79
CA LYS A 230 -16.00 -19.46 -11.07
C LYS A 230 -15.32 -19.13 -9.74
N ALA A 231 -14.04 -19.47 -9.62
CA ALA A 231 -13.22 -19.02 -8.50
C ALA A 231 -13.38 -17.49 -8.38
N ALA A 232 -13.67 -17.02 -7.16
CA ALA A 232 -13.78 -15.60 -6.89
C ALA A 232 -12.51 -14.91 -7.40
N GLY A 233 -12.67 -13.92 -8.29
CA GLY A 233 -11.55 -13.16 -8.83
C GLY A 233 -10.67 -12.60 -7.72
N THR A 234 -9.38 -12.47 -8.01
CA THR A 234 -8.31 -11.93 -7.16
C THR A 234 -8.62 -10.61 -6.45
N GLY A 235 -9.66 -9.88 -6.84
CA GLY A 235 -10.14 -8.66 -6.17
C GLY A 235 -10.74 -8.88 -4.77
N GLY A 236 -11.38 -10.02 -4.50
CA GLY A 236 -11.93 -10.32 -3.17
C GLY A 236 -10.84 -10.49 -2.11
N ARG A 237 -9.77 -11.22 -2.48
CA ARG A 237 -8.62 -11.49 -1.61
C ARG A 237 -7.83 -10.22 -1.27
N ARG A 238 -7.58 -9.34 -2.25
CA ARG A 238 -6.91 -8.05 -2.01
C ARG A 238 -7.71 -7.12 -1.10
N LYS A 239 -9.03 -7.08 -1.26
CA LYS A 239 -9.90 -6.25 -0.41
C LYS A 239 -9.94 -6.75 1.04
N ALA A 240 -9.99 -8.07 1.24
CA ALA A 240 -9.86 -8.66 2.58
C ALA A 240 -8.51 -8.32 3.21
N GLN A 241 -7.42 -8.51 2.47
CA GLN A 241 -6.05 -8.16 2.90
C GLN A 241 -5.90 -6.67 3.27
N SER A 242 -6.39 -5.76 2.43
CA SER A 242 -6.41 -4.32 2.73
C SER A 242 -7.24 -4.01 3.99
N SER A 243 -8.37 -4.71 4.18
CA SER A 243 -9.23 -4.46 5.34
C SER A 243 -8.57 -4.90 6.66
N ILE A 244 -7.77 -5.97 6.64
CA ILE A 244 -6.98 -6.44 7.79
C ILE A 244 -5.86 -5.46 8.12
N LEU A 245 -5.08 -5.04 7.10
CA LEU A 245 -4.02 -4.05 7.27
C LEU A 245 -4.56 -2.74 7.85
N ASP A 246 -5.75 -2.33 7.40
CA ASP A 246 -6.42 -1.15 7.93
C ASP A 246 -7.01 -1.35 9.34
N GLY A 247 -6.89 -2.53 9.94
CA GLY A 247 -7.52 -2.89 11.23
C GLY A 247 -9.05 -2.87 11.18
N THR A 248 -9.64 -2.87 9.98
CA THR A 248 -11.08 -2.83 9.74
C THR A 248 -11.69 -4.20 9.47
N TYR A 249 -10.88 -5.26 9.54
CA TYR A 249 -11.36 -6.61 9.43
C TYR A 249 -12.12 -7.01 10.70
N HIS A 250 -13.19 -7.76 10.53
CA HIS A 250 -14.01 -8.31 11.61
C HIS A 250 -14.17 -9.80 11.31
N THR A 251 -13.86 -10.66 12.26
CA THR A 251 -14.19 -12.10 12.18
C THR A 251 -15.71 -12.25 12.25
N GLY A 252 -16.30 -13.06 11.36
CA GLY A 252 -17.75 -13.23 11.23
C GLY A 252 -18.50 -12.12 10.46
N ALA A 253 -19.83 -12.13 10.59
CA ALA A 253 -20.70 -11.19 9.86
C ALA A 253 -20.54 -9.74 10.36
N LYS A 254 -20.57 -8.76 9.45
CA LYS A 254 -20.57 -7.34 9.83
C LYS A 254 -21.78 -7.02 10.70
N LYS A 255 -21.58 -6.29 11.80
CA LYS A 255 -22.68 -5.73 12.59
C LYS A 255 -23.61 -4.90 11.70
N LEU A 256 -24.93 -4.99 11.93
CA LEU A 256 -25.94 -4.24 11.17
C LEU A 256 -25.63 -2.74 11.13
N THR A 257 -25.19 -2.16 12.25
CA THR A 257 -24.77 -0.75 12.32
C THR A 257 -23.67 -0.41 11.29
N THR A 258 -22.71 -1.30 11.09
CA THR A 258 -21.66 -1.13 10.08
C THR A 258 -22.24 -1.12 8.67
N LEU A 259 -23.17 -2.04 8.38
CA LEU A 259 -23.83 -2.12 7.08
C LEU A 259 -24.66 -0.86 6.82
N CYS A 260 -25.40 -0.35 7.82
CA CYS A 260 -26.16 0.89 7.69
C CYS A 260 -25.25 2.09 7.39
N ILE A 261 -24.14 2.24 8.13
CA ILE A 261 -23.17 3.33 7.90
C ILE A 261 -22.53 3.21 6.50
N GLU A 262 -22.23 1.99 6.04
CA GLU A 262 -21.70 1.76 4.69
C GLU A 262 -22.71 2.08 3.58
N THR A 263 -23.99 1.82 3.81
CA THR A 263 -25.10 2.15 2.90
C THR A 263 -25.35 3.65 2.87
N LEU A 264 -25.37 4.32 4.03
CA LEU A 264 -25.44 5.79 4.12
C LEU A 264 -24.31 6.42 3.31
N ALA A 265 -23.06 5.99 3.53
CA ALA A 265 -21.91 6.50 2.80
C ALA A 265 -21.92 6.20 1.29
N LYS A 266 -22.75 5.28 0.79
CA LYS A 266 -22.94 5.05 -0.66
C LYS A 266 -24.01 5.95 -1.26
N ASN A 267 -24.94 6.45 -0.44
CA ASN A 267 -26.10 7.22 -0.85
C ASN A 267 -26.11 8.56 -0.12
N VAL A 268 -24.93 9.15 0.09
CA VAL A 268 -24.77 10.35 0.92
C VAL A 268 -25.56 11.54 0.37
N ASP A 269 -25.69 11.60 -0.96
CA ASP A 269 -26.42 12.67 -1.65
C ASP A 269 -27.95 12.62 -1.39
N LEU A 270 -28.45 11.53 -0.80
CA LEU A 270 -29.85 11.38 -0.40
C LEU A 270 -30.09 11.68 1.09
N ALA A 271 -29.03 11.99 1.84
CA ALA A 271 -29.13 12.22 3.28
C ALA A 271 -29.19 13.71 3.60
N ASP A 272 -30.35 14.18 4.07
CA ASP A 272 -30.52 15.57 4.52
C ASP A 272 -30.12 15.76 5.99
N SER A 273 -30.27 14.73 6.82
CA SER A 273 -29.95 14.74 8.25
C SER A 273 -29.61 13.34 8.75
N LEU A 274 -28.77 13.26 9.78
CA LEU A 274 -28.52 12.01 10.51
C LEU A 274 -29.60 11.72 11.57
N GLY A 275 -30.46 12.70 11.87
CA GLY A 275 -31.37 12.65 13.01
C GLY A 275 -30.64 12.68 14.35
N GLU A 276 -31.30 12.19 15.40
CA GLU A 276 -30.70 12.05 16.73
C GLU A 276 -29.95 10.72 16.83
N LEU A 277 -28.63 10.77 16.67
CA LEU A 277 -27.75 9.62 16.83
C LEU A 277 -26.79 9.84 18.00
N PRO A 278 -26.44 8.77 18.75
CA PRO A 278 -25.40 8.87 19.77
C PRO A 278 -24.06 9.31 19.18
N ASP A 279 -23.31 10.14 19.92
CA ASP A 279 -22.02 10.71 19.48
C ASP A 279 -21.02 9.67 18.96
N HIS A 280 -20.95 8.50 19.62
CA HIS A 280 -20.04 7.43 19.20
C HIS A 280 -20.39 6.82 17.83
N ILE A 281 -21.67 6.88 17.43
CA ILE A 281 -22.12 6.47 16.09
C ILE A 281 -21.81 7.57 15.08
N VAL A 282 -22.08 8.84 15.42
CA VAL A 282 -21.76 10.00 14.57
C VAL A 282 -20.26 10.03 14.26
N ASP A 283 -19.40 9.82 15.26
CA ASP A 283 -17.96 9.76 15.08
C ASP A 283 -17.54 8.60 14.16
N ARG A 284 -18.19 7.44 14.25
CA ARG A 284 -17.94 6.30 13.36
C ARG A 284 -18.35 6.60 11.91
N ILE A 285 -19.46 7.31 11.72
CA ILE A 285 -19.89 7.81 10.40
C ILE A 285 -18.86 8.80 9.86
N ALA A 286 -18.44 9.78 10.65
CA ALA A 286 -17.43 10.77 10.29
C ALA A 286 -16.11 10.12 9.86
N ARG A 287 -15.63 9.11 10.60
CA ARG A 287 -14.45 8.32 10.20
C ARG A 287 -14.62 7.63 8.84
N LEU A 288 -15.78 6.99 8.59
CA LEU A 288 -16.02 6.33 7.31
C LEU A 288 -16.09 7.33 6.16
N PHE A 289 -16.77 8.47 6.38
CA PHE A 289 -16.90 9.54 5.40
C PHE A 289 -15.53 10.08 5.01
N SER A 290 -14.67 10.37 6.00
CA SER A 290 -13.30 10.79 5.74
C SER A 290 -12.47 9.71 5.05
N LYS A 291 -12.57 8.43 5.47
CA LYS A 291 -11.86 7.32 4.80
C LYS A 291 -12.25 7.19 3.32
N ARG A 292 -13.50 7.51 2.97
CA ARG A 292 -14.00 7.52 1.58
C ARG A 292 -13.88 8.89 0.90
N ARG A 293 -13.26 9.89 1.54
CA ARG A 293 -13.12 11.28 1.04
C ARG A 293 -14.45 11.92 0.64
N LEU A 294 -15.50 11.62 1.39
CA LEU A 294 -16.86 12.14 1.18
C LEU A 294 -17.13 13.44 1.92
N LEU A 295 -16.31 13.77 2.94
CA LEU A 295 -16.48 15.01 3.70
C LEU A 295 -16.16 16.24 2.82
N ASN A 296 -17.13 17.14 2.71
CA ASN A 296 -17.13 18.39 1.94
C ASN A 296 -18.12 19.38 2.58
N ARG A 297 -18.27 20.58 2.02
CA ARG A 297 -19.22 21.60 2.51
C ARG A 297 -20.64 21.05 2.74
N GLN A 298 -21.17 20.30 1.78
CA GLN A 298 -22.55 19.78 1.83
C GLN A 298 -22.72 18.75 2.96
N THR A 299 -21.80 17.78 3.02
CA THR A 299 -21.86 16.69 4.00
C THR A 299 -21.41 17.11 5.39
N LEU A 300 -20.69 18.22 5.54
CA LEU A 300 -20.32 18.78 6.84
C LEU A 300 -21.55 19.13 7.68
N ALA A 301 -22.60 19.63 7.04
CA ALA A 301 -23.86 19.99 7.70
C ALA A 301 -24.50 18.82 8.46
N LEU A 302 -24.26 17.57 8.02
CA LEU A 302 -24.72 16.36 8.70
C LEU A 302 -24.10 16.16 10.09
N PHE A 303 -22.94 16.78 10.35
CA PHE A 303 -22.17 16.64 11.58
C PHE A 303 -22.22 17.89 12.45
N THR A 304 -22.96 18.92 12.05
CA THR A 304 -23.05 20.21 12.74
C THR A 304 -24.49 20.57 13.00
N GLN A 305 -24.88 20.60 14.26
CA GLN A 305 -26.19 21.04 14.74
C GLN A 305 -26.00 21.98 15.95
N PRO A 306 -27.01 22.80 16.32
CA PRO A 306 -26.92 23.67 17.49
C PRO A 306 -26.66 22.94 18.82
N SER A 307 -27.09 21.68 18.93
CA SER A 307 -26.85 20.80 20.07
C SER A 307 -25.48 20.12 20.05
N THR A 308 -24.68 20.26 18.99
CA THR A 308 -23.41 19.54 18.83
C THR A 308 -22.36 20.05 19.82
N SER A 309 -21.87 19.14 20.66
CA SER A 309 -20.81 19.42 21.64
C SER A 309 -19.42 18.98 21.17
N PHE A 310 -19.33 18.04 20.21
CA PHE A 310 -18.07 17.57 19.63
C PHE A 310 -18.15 17.48 18.11
N VAL A 311 -17.20 18.10 17.42
CA VAL A 311 -17.05 17.98 15.96
C VAL A 311 -15.71 17.32 15.65
N ASN A 312 -15.76 16.18 14.97
CA ASN A 312 -14.58 15.37 14.61
C ASN A 312 -14.41 15.24 13.10
N ILE A 313 -13.55 16.08 12.53
CA ILE A 313 -13.16 16.05 11.11
C ILE A 313 -11.87 15.23 10.97
N TYR A 314 -11.97 14.05 10.34
CA TYR A 314 -10.85 13.13 10.15
C TYR A 314 -10.08 13.35 8.84
N ASP A 315 -10.67 14.05 7.87
CA ASP A 315 -10.04 14.51 6.63
C ASP A 315 -10.77 15.77 6.13
N GLY A 316 -10.23 16.94 6.46
CA GLY A 316 -10.75 18.25 6.09
C GLY A 316 -10.14 18.83 4.81
N ALA A 317 -9.42 18.03 4.00
CA ALA A 317 -8.71 18.52 2.82
C ALA A 317 -9.60 19.19 1.76
N LYS A 318 -10.92 18.91 1.77
CA LYS A 318 -11.92 19.50 0.87
C LYS A 318 -12.71 20.67 1.50
N LEU A 319 -12.40 21.06 2.74
CA LEU A 319 -13.08 22.15 3.43
C LEU A 319 -12.32 23.46 3.25
N PHE A 320 -13.07 24.55 3.08
CA PHE A 320 -12.56 25.92 2.96
C PHE A 320 -12.78 26.71 4.26
N THR A 321 -12.20 27.91 4.33
CA THR A 321 -12.32 28.84 5.48
C THR A 321 -13.75 28.98 5.98
N GLU A 322 -14.69 29.26 5.08
CA GLU A 322 -16.10 29.47 5.41
C GLU A 322 -16.77 28.22 5.99
N ASP A 323 -16.28 27.03 5.63
CA ASP A 323 -16.82 25.77 6.14
C ASP A 323 -16.40 25.56 7.60
N PHE A 324 -15.20 25.99 7.97
CA PHE A 324 -14.80 25.97 9.38
C PHE A 324 -15.53 27.04 10.19
N ILE A 325 -15.73 28.23 9.61
CA ILE A 325 -16.51 29.30 10.25
C ILE A 325 -17.95 28.85 10.50
N SER A 326 -18.58 28.17 9.53
CA SER A 326 -19.96 27.70 9.68
C SER A 326 -20.13 26.69 10.82
N ILE A 327 -19.11 25.89 11.13
CA ILE A 327 -19.12 25.01 12.32
C ILE A 327 -19.31 25.84 13.59
N PHE A 328 -18.54 26.91 13.75
CA PHE A 328 -18.61 27.76 14.94
C PHE A 328 -19.83 28.69 14.95
N GLN A 329 -20.46 28.93 13.79
CA GLN A 329 -21.75 29.60 13.69
C GLN A 329 -22.89 28.72 14.20
N VAL A 330 -22.88 27.44 13.81
CA VAL A 330 -23.98 26.51 14.11
C VAL A 330 -23.82 25.89 15.49
N ALA A 331 -22.64 25.36 15.82
CA ALA A 331 -22.38 24.65 17.07
C ALA A 331 -21.88 25.62 18.16
N SER A 332 -22.78 26.41 18.73
CA SER A 332 -22.44 27.38 19.79
C SER A 332 -22.05 26.73 21.13
N ASN A 333 -22.54 25.53 21.41
CA ASN A 333 -22.23 24.77 22.64
C ASN A 333 -21.01 23.83 22.50
N LEU A 334 -20.14 24.10 21.53
CA LEU A 334 -19.02 23.23 21.20
C LEU A 334 -18.00 23.17 22.35
N LYS A 335 -17.70 21.95 22.81
CA LYS A 335 -16.68 21.67 23.83
C LYS A 335 -15.43 21.06 23.23
N GLY A 336 -15.56 20.26 22.16
CA GLY A 336 -14.43 19.63 21.51
C GLY A 336 -14.41 19.86 20.01
N PHE A 337 -13.28 20.36 19.51
CA PHE A 337 -13.05 20.54 18.08
C PHE A 337 -11.83 19.75 17.64
N LYS A 338 -12.02 18.93 16.61
CA LYS A 338 -10.94 18.18 15.96
C LYS A 338 -11.01 18.36 14.46
N ALA A 339 -9.90 18.83 13.88
CA ALA A 339 -9.74 18.86 12.44
C ALA A 339 -8.39 18.28 12.00
N ARG A 340 -8.44 17.29 11.10
CA ARG A 340 -7.29 16.75 10.37
C ARG A 340 -7.26 17.25 8.95
N ASN A 341 -6.05 17.36 8.39
CA ASN A 341 -5.82 17.98 7.07
C ASN A 341 -6.53 19.35 6.95
N ALA A 342 -6.46 20.14 8.02
CA ALA A 342 -7.18 21.40 8.15
C ALA A 342 -6.42 22.55 7.46
N ILE A 343 -6.06 22.35 6.19
CA ILE A 343 -5.16 23.23 5.42
C ILE A 343 -5.73 24.65 5.31
N GLN A 344 -7.06 24.78 5.22
CA GLN A 344 -7.76 26.07 5.15
C GLN A 344 -8.16 26.63 6.52
N PHE A 345 -7.68 26.06 7.63
CA PHE A 345 -7.82 26.65 8.95
C PHE A 345 -6.76 27.74 9.13
N LYS A 346 -7.14 28.98 8.80
CA LYS A 346 -6.27 30.18 8.79
C LYS A 346 -6.58 31.09 9.98
N ASP A 347 -5.83 32.19 10.08
CA ASP A 347 -6.07 33.26 11.05
C ASP A 347 -7.50 33.79 11.06
N SER A 348 -8.16 33.89 9.91
CA SER A 348 -9.56 34.34 9.84
C SER A 348 -10.52 33.38 10.54
N VAL A 349 -10.26 32.07 10.46
CA VAL A 349 -11.07 31.04 11.15
C VAL A 349 -10.85 31.12 12.66
N MET A 350 -9.60 31.22 13.09
CA MET A 350 -9.28 31.37 14.52
C MET A 350 -9.82 32.68 15.09
N GLY A 351 -9.70 33.78 14.35
CA GLY A 351 -10.27 35.08 14.70
C GLY A 351 -11.79 35.01 14.84
N TYR A 352 -12.46 34.26 13.97
CA TYR A 352 -13.89 34.02 14.12
C TYR A 352 -14.21 33.25 15.40
N LEU A 353 -13.51 32.14 15.68
CA LEU A 353 -13.66 31.36 16.91
C LEU A 353 -13.44 32.21 18.17
N LEU A 354 -12.40 33.06 18.17
CA LEU A 354 -12.10 33.99 19.26
C LEU A 354 -13.25 34.98 19.51
N SER A 355 -13.92 35.44 18.45
CA SER A 355 -15.07 36.35 18.55
C SER A 355 -16.35 35.71 19.10
N ARG A 356 -16.39 34.38 19.25
CA ARG A 356 -17.57 33.65 19.77
C ARG A 356 -17.39 33.30 21.23
N ASP A 357 -18.50 33.20 21.95
CA ASP A 357 -18.53 32.69 23.32
C ASP A 357 -18.54 31.15 23.35
N ILE A 358 -17.48 30.56 22.81
CA ILE A 358 -17.25 29.12 22.81
C ILE A 358 -16.10 28.80 23.77
N SER A 359 -16.32 27.85 24.67
CA SER A 359 -15.36 27.39 25.67
C SER A 359 -14.95 25.95 25.38
N LEU A 360 -13.85 25.79 24.65
CA LEU A 360 -13.34 24.49 24.25
C LEU A 360 -12.55 23.82 25.37
N THR A 361 -12.95 22.60 25.74
CA THR A 361 -12.17 21.73 26.62
C THR A 361 -11.17 20.88 25.85
N SER A 362 -11.44 20.59 24.57
CA SER A 362 -10.53 19.86 23.70
C SER A 362 -10.33 20.53 22.34
N PHE A 363 -9.07 20.81 22.01
CA PHE A 363 -8.68 21.38 20.73
C PHE A 363 -7.64 20.50 20.04
N TYR A 364 -7.98 20.02 18.84
CA TYR A 364 -7.11 19.24 17.98
C TYR A 364 -7.02 19.92 16.61
N LEU A 365 -5.79 20.23 16.20
CA LEU A 365 -5.50 20.71 14.85
C LEU A 365 -4.36 19.88 14.24
N HIS A 366 -4.56 19.51 12.98
CA HIS A 366 -3.53 18.87 12.17
C HIS A 366 -3.45 19.50 10.78
N GLY A 367 -2.25 19.90 10.38
CA GLY A 367 -2.01 20.46 9.04
C GLY A 367 -2.51 21.89 8.86
N ALA A 368 -2.67 22.65 9.95
CA ALA A 368 -3.12 24.03 9.95
C ALA A 368 -1.93 25.01 9.80
N ASN A 369 -1.17 24.87 8.72
CA ASN A 369 0.08 25.60 8.47
C ASN A 369 -0.10 27.10 8.17
N LEU A 370 -1.34 27.56 8.00
CA LEU A 370 -1.67 28.97 7.70
C LEU A 370 -2.15 29.75 8.93
N LEU A 371 -2.02 29.16 10.12
CA LEU A 371 -2.34 29.77 11.38
C LEU A 371 -1.07 30.34 12.01
N SER A 372 -1.03 31.65 12.25
CA SER A 372 0.15 32.35 12.74
C SER A 372 0.40 32.17 14.25
N ASP A 373 1.65 32.36 14.67
CA ASP A 373 2.10 32.34 16.08
C ASP A 373 1.29 33.34 16.91
N GLY A 374 0.99 34.52 16.34
CA GLY A 374 0.17 35.55 16.98
C GLY A 374 -1.26 35.09 17.24
N MET A 375 -1.84 34.24 16.37
CA MET A 375 -3.16 33.66 16.63
C MET A 375 -3.14 32.58 17.69
N TRP A 376 -2.09 31.75 17.70
CA TRP A 376 -1.90 30.78 18.79
C TRP A 376 -1.79 31.48 20.14
N HIS A 377 -0.99 32.53 20.23
CA HIS A 377 -0.87 33.33 21.45
C HIS A 377 -2.23 33.89 21.89
N ARG A 378 -2.98 34.54 20.97
CA ARG A 378 -4.30 35.09 21.32
C ARG A 378 -5.28 34.01 21.76
N PHE A 379 -5.32 32.89 21.04
CA PHE A 379 -6.17 31.75 21.38
C PHE A 379 -5.88 31.22 22.79
N LEU A 380 -4.61 30.96 23.13
CA LEU A 380 -4.25 30.46 24.46
C LEU A 380 -4.60 31.47 25.54
N LYS A 381 -4.31 32.76 25.32
CA LYS A 381 -4.61 33.81 26.28
C LYS A 381 -6.11 33.98 26.55
N GLU A 382 -6.94 33.99 25.51
CA GLU A 382 -8.38 34.27 25.64
C GLU A 382 -9.22 33.02 25.94
N LYS A 383 -8.78 31.84 25.49
CA LYS A 383 -9.57 30.59 25.55
C LYS A 383 -8.89 29.45 26.31
N GLY A 384 -7.64 29.60 26.74
CA GLY A 384 -6.83 28.53 27.34
C GLY A 384 -7.28 28.04 28.72
N SER A 385 -7.98 28.87 29.50
CA SER A 385 -8.34 28.55 30.90
C SER A 385 -9.24 27.32 31.05
N HIS A 386 -10.06 27.03 30.04
CA HIS A 386 -10.97 25.88 30.01
C HIS A 386 -10.37 24.64 29.33
N LEU A 387 -9.16 24.76 28.77
CA LEU A 387 -8.59 23.74 27.91
C LEU A 387 -7.97 22.60 28.73
N GLU A 388 -8.52 21.40 28.56
CA GLU A 388 -8.03 20.17 29.20
C GLU A 388 -7.16 19.33 28.24
N SER A 389 -7.35 19.49 26.93
CA SER A 389 -6.62 18.72 25.92
C SER A 389 -6.26 19.55 24.70
N LEU A 390 -4.97 19.83 24.51
CA LEU A 390 -4.40 20.46 23.33
C LEU A 390 -3.57 19.47 22.52
N ARG A 391 -3.87 19.33 21.23
CA ARG A 391 -3.16 18.39 20.35
C ARG A 391 -2.88 19.04 19.00
N VAL A 392 -1.62 19.31 18.73
CA VAL A 392 -1.18 20.07 17.56
C VAL A 392 -0.21 19.21 16.74
N TYR A 393 -0.56 18.97 15.48
CA TYR A 393 0.21 18.13 14.57
C TYR A 393 0.50 18.91 13.30
N TYR A 394 1.74 18.86 12.80
CA TYR A 394 2.10 19.43 11.50
C TYR A 394 1.54 20.86 11.33
N THR A 395 1.94 21.77 12.23
CA THR A 395 1.70 23.21 12.06
C THR A 395 2.99 23.97 11.77
N ASP A 396 4.02 23.22 11.36
CA ASP A 396 5.34 23.66 10.94
C ASP A 396 5.99 24.69 11.88
N ARG A 397 6.12 25.94 11.43
CA ARG A 397 6.88 27.00 12.10
C ARG A 397 6.05 27.85 13.05
N HIS A 398 4.78 27.52 13.28
CA HIS A 398 3.85 28.40 14.00
C HIS A 398 3.52 27.95 15.43
N PHE A 399 4.09 26.82 15.85
CA PHE A 399 3.95 26.28 17.19
C PHE A 399 5.34 25.89 17.70
N GLY A 400 5.92 26.72 18.56
CA GLY A 400 7.30 26.61 19.03
C GLY A 400 7.42 26.68 20.56
N ASP A 401 8.65 26.88 21.02
CA ASP A 401 8.99 26.99 22.45
C ASP A 401 8.23 28.14 23.13
N GLU A 402 8.04 29.26 22.42
CA GLU A 402 7.31 30.42 22.94
C GLU A 402 5.83 30.08 23.20
N ILE A 403 5.22 29.29 22.31
CA ILE A 403 3.83 28.85 22.50
C ILE A 403 3.72 27.85 23.65
N LEU A 404 4.72 26.98 23.82
CA LEU A 404 4.78 26.06 24.96
C LEU A 404 4.92 26.79 26.29
N ALA A 405 5.70 27.87 26.33
CA ALA A 405 5.78 28.75 27.51
C ALA A 405 4.42 29.39 27.83
N LEU A 406 3.66 29.88 26.83
CA LEU A 406 2.34 30.46 27.07
C LEU A 406 1.30 29.45 27.57
N ILE A 407 1.46 28.17 27.25
CA ILE A 407 0.57 27.12 27.75
C ILE A 407 0.70 26.99 29.28
N THR A 408 1.90 27.11 29.84
CA THR A 408 2.11 27.03 31.29
C THR A 408 1.42 28.19 32.01
N GLU A 409 1.36 29.37 31.37
CA GLU A 409 0.71 30.57 31.89
C GLU A 409 -0.82 30.53 31.78
N TYR A 410 -1.36 30.16 30.61
CA TYR A 410 -2.78 30.34 30.31
C TYR A 410 -3.65 29.08 30.36
N CYS A 411 -3.05 27.89 30.49
CA CYS A 411 -3.79 26.62 30.46
C CYS A 411 -3.58 25.79 31.75
N PRO A 412 -4.05 26.28 32.92
CA PRO A 412 -3.80 25.62 34.20
C PRO A 412 -4.40 24.21 34.32
N ASN A 413 -5.50 23.96 33.59
CA ASN A 413 -6.24 22.70 33.63
C ASN A 413 -5.81 21.67 32.57
N LEU A 414 -4.69 21.92 31.87
CA LEU A 414 -4.27 21.09 30.73
C LEU A 414 -3.79 19.70 31.16
N ALA A 415 -4.68 18.71 31.08
CA ALA A 415 -4.37 17.32 31.39
C ALA A 415 -3.70 16.55 30.23
N ARG A 416 -3.82 17.03 28.97
CA ARG A 416 -3.27 16.33 27.80
C ARG A 416 -2.65 17.29 26.80
N LEU A 417 -1.38 17.03 26.49
CA LEU A 417 -0.62 17.74 25.47
C LEU A 417 -0.06 16.76 24.45
N LYS A 418 -0.28 17.06 23.16
CA LYS A 418 0.42 16.38 22.07
C LYS A 418 1.01 17.38 21.09
N VAL A 419 2.30 17.25 20.81
CA VAL A 419 3.07 18.12 19.92
C VAL A 419 3.82 17.25 18.92
N TYR A 420 3.40 17.29 17.66
CA TYR A 420 3.87 16.37 16.62
C TYR A 420 4.28 17.15 15.37
N HIS A 421 5.50 16.94 14.90
CA HIS A 421 6.09 17.57 13.71
C HIS A 421 5.96 19.10 13.67
N ASN A 422 6.16 19.76 14.82
CA ASN A 422 6.28 21.21 14.87
C ASN A 422 7.78 21.57 14.92
N GLN A 423 8.24 22.36 13.95
CA GLN A 423 9.66 22.54 13.61
C GLN A 423 10.40 23.48 14.57
N LYS A 424 9.66 24.33 15.29
CA LYS A 424 10.22 25.31 16.23
C LYS A 424 10.38 24.80 17.67
N VAL A 425 9.98 23.56 17.95
CA VAL A 425 10.06 23.02 19.31
C VAL A 425 11.45 22.43 19.54
N THR A 426 12.18 22.96 20.51
CA THR A 426 13.55 22.56 20.87
C THR A 426 13.60 22.03 22.31
N ASP A 427 14.81 21.89 22.87
CA ASP A 427 15.02 21.55 24.27
C ASP A 427 14.28 22.51 25.22
N ASP A 428 14.28 23.81 24.92
CA ASP A 428 13.68 24.84 25.79
C ASP A 428 12.16 24.67 25.91
N GLY A 429 11.48 24.40 24.79
CA GLY A 429 10.05 24.10 24.81
C GLY A 429 9.72 22.82 25.56
N VAL A 430 10.58 21.80 25.47
CA VAL A 430 10.42 20.56 26.24
C VAL A 430 10.59 20.83 27.75
N LEU A 431 11.52 21.71 28.13
CA LEU A 431 11.67 22.14 29.53
C LEU A 431 10.46 22.93 30.03
N HIS A 432 9.84 23.78 29.20
CA HIS A 432 8.59 24.45 29.57
C HIS A 432 7.45 23.47 29.87
N ILE A 433 7.40 22.31 29.19
CA ILE A 433 6.42 21.25 29.51
C ILE A 433 6.60 20.72 30.94
N GLY A 434 7.82 20.74 31.48
CA GLY A 434 8.11 20.33 32.86
C GLY A 434 7.34 21.15 33.91
N GLN A 435 6.92 22.37 33.56
CA GLN A 435 6.18 23.27 34.43
C GLN A 435 4.66 23.00 34.42
N MET A 436 4.17 22.11 33.55
CA MET A 436 2.75 21.79 33.40
C MET A 436 2.33 20.68 34.38
N THR A 437 2.16 21.04 35.65
CA THR A 437 1.95 20.06 36.75
C THR A 437 0.62 19.30 36.69
N SER A 438 -0.39 19.81 35.97
CA SER A 438 -1.68 19.13 35.76
C SER A 438 -1.66 18.04 34.68
N LEU A 439 -0.52 17.86 34.00
CA LEU A 439 -0.42 17.00 32.83
C LEU A 439 -0.47 15.50 33.19
N LYS A 440 -1.46 14.80 32.64
CA LYS A 440 -1.63 13.34 32.76
C LYS A 440 -1.18 12.61 31.50
N HIS A 441 -1.13 13.28 30.36
CA HIS A 441 -0.83 12.65 29.09
C HIS A 441 0.06 13.52 28.22
N LEU A 442 1.30 13.08 28.04
CA LEU A 442 2.27 13.72 27.16
C LEU A 442 2.53 12.86 25.93
N GLY A 443 2.49 13.48 24.76
CA GLY A 443 2.95 12.85 23.52
C GLY A 443 3.79 13.80 22.69
N LEU A 444 5.01 13.39 22.38
CA LEU A 444 5.96 14.15 21.58
C LEU A 444 6.40 13.32 20.37
N HIS A 445 6.46 14.00 19.22
CA HIS A 445 7.14 13.51 18.03
C HIS A 445 7.74 14.74 17.34
N LEU A 446 8.99 15.05 17.64
CA LEU A 446 9.59 16.33 17.26
C LEU A 446 10.60 16.13 16.12
N GLN A 447 10.77 17.17 15.29
CA GLN A 447 11.78 17.11 14.22
C GLN A 447 13.19 17.43 14.73
N ASN A 448 13.28 18.33 15.72
CA ASN A 448 14.56 18.66 16.34
C ASN A 448 15.03 17.52 17.21
N LYS A 449 16.35 17.31 17.22
CA LYS A 449 16.99 16.38 18.15
C LYS A 449 16.94 16.99 19.55
N ILE A 450 16.17 16.34 20.43
CA ILE A 450 16.04 16.76 21.82
C ILE A 450 17.05 15.98 22.66
N LYS A 451 17.76 16.69 23.53
CA LYS A 451 18.77 16.08 24.41
C LYS A 451 18.07 15.21 25.47
N PRO A 452 18.66 14.05 25.82
CA PRO A 452 18.16 13.21 26.91
C PRO A 452 17.98 13.94 28.23
N ALA A 453 18.91 14.84 28.57
CA ALA A 453 18.85 15.63 29.81
C ALA A 453 17.56 16.47 29.91
N SER A 454 17.14 17.12 28.83
CA SER A 454 15.92 17.92 28.78
C SER A 454 14.69 17.05 29.03
N ILE A 455 14.62 15.89 28.37
CA ILE A 455 13.52 14.93 28.52
C ILE A 455 13.47 14.37 29.93
N SER A 456 14.63 13.95 30.47
CA SER A 456 14.76 13.39 31.81
C SER A 456 14.35 14.40 32.89
N SER A 457 14.73 15.68 32.73
CA SER A 457 14.28 16.77 33.61
C SER A 457 12.76 16.91 33.56
N THR A 458 12.19 17.07 32.35
CA THR A 458 10.75 17.22 32.16
C THR A 458 9.97 16.06 32.74
N ILE A 459 10.40 14.81 32.52
CA ILE A 459 9.76 13.62 33.09
C ILE A 459 9.84 13.63 34.62
N SER A 460 10.97 14.04 35.19
CA SER A 460 11.13 14.13 36.64
C SER A 460 10.14 15.13 37.26
N ASP A 461 9.86 16.23 36.57
CA ASP A 461 8.96 17.28 37.04
C ASP A 461 7.47 16.89 36.98
N ILE A 462 7.03 16.23 35.91
CA ILE A 462 5.59 15.89 35.70
C ILE A 462 5.24 14.42 35.98
N GLY A 463 6.24 13.58 36.23
CA GLY A 463 6.11 12.12 36.16
C GLY A 463 5.11 11.52 37.15
N GLN A 464 4.93 12.14 38.33
CA GLN A 464 4.10 11.59 39.41
C GLN A 464 2.65 11.33 38.99
N HIS A 465 2.06 12.23 38.20
CA HIS A 465 0.67 12.17 37.76
C HIS A 465 0.51 11.67 36.32
N LEU A 466 1.62 11.33 35.66
CA LEU A 466 1.61 10.96 34.27
C LEU A 466 1.03 9.55 34.07
N GLU A 467 -0.07 9.47 33.34
CA GLU A 467 -0.73 8.21 32.95
C GLU A 467 -0.32 7.73 31.56
N THR A 468 0.15 8.65 30.71
CA THR A 468 0.64 8.35 29.36
C THR A 468 1.88 9.14 29.02
N LEU A 469 2.95 8.43 28.69
CA LEU A 469 4.16 8.99 28.07
C LEU A 469 4.35 8.38 26.69
N SER A 470 4.51 9.23 25.68
CA SER A 470 4.74 8.80 24.29
C SER A 470 5.82 9.65 23.65
N LEU A 471 7.02 9.10 23.52
CA LEU A 471 8.17 9.69 22.85
C LEU A 471 8.39 8.96 21.53
N ASN A 472 7.92 9.54 20.42
CA ASN A 472 8.04 8.91 19.10
C ASN A 472 9.25 9.42 18.33
N MET A 473 10.03 8.51 17.74
CA MET A 473 11.24 8.84 16.97
C MET A 473 12.29 9.61 17.79
N PHE A 474 12.46 9.25 19.05
CA PHE A 474 13.42 9.88 19.96
C PHE A 474 14.76 9.13 19.92
N TYR A 475 15.46 9.26 18.78
CA TYR A 475 16.71 8.52 18.50
C TYR A 475 17.77 8.68 19.59
N ASP A 476 17.94 9.90 20.10
CA ASP A 476 18.99 10.21 21.07
C ASP A 476 18.67 9.79 22.50
N ALA A 477 17.44 9.32 22.82
CA ALA A 477 17.08 8.89 24.17
C ALA A 477 17.94 7.73 24.65
N ASP A 478 18.45 7.84 25.87
CA ASP A 478 19.36 6.89 26.52
C ASP A 478 18.80 6.43 27.89
N ASP A 479 19.59 5.65 28.63
CA ASP A 479 19.18 5.09 29.91
C ASP A 479 18.90 6.15 31.00
N THR A 480 19.35 7.41 30.83
CA THR A 480 18.97 8.49 31.75
C THR A 480 17.46 8.74 31.71
N VAL A 481 16.85 8.61 30.53
CA VAL A 481 15.41 8.79 30.33
C VAL A 481 14.64 7.65 31.00
N LEU A 482 15.10 6.40 30.86
CA LEU A 482 14.51 5.25 31.53
C LEU A 482 14.61 5.37 33.06
N ARG A 483 15.75 5.83 33.58
CA ARG A 483 15.93 6.12 35.01
C ARG A 483 15.01 7.21 35.52
N ALA A 484 14.84 8.29 34.76
CA ALA A 484 13.89 9.36 35.10
C ALA A 484 12.44 8.83 35.16
N ILE A 485 12.05 7.96 34.23
CA ILE A 485 10.73 7.31 34.25
C ILE A 485 10.59 6.43 35.49
N LYS A 486 11.59 5.60 35.79
CA LYS A 486 11.59 4.73 36.98
C LYS A 486 11.43 5.54 38.27
N SER A 487 12.22 6.61 38.41
CA SER A 487 12.27 7.39 39.65
C SER A 487 11.02 8.23 39.88
N SER A 488 10.37 8.74 38.83
CA SER A 488 9.28 9.73 38.96
C SER A 488 7.88 9.18 38.68
N CYS A 489 7.72 8.24 37.74
CA CYS A 489 6.40 7.80 37.31
C CYS A 489 5.81 6.76 38.27
N ARG A 490 4.56 6.99 38.70
CA ARG A 490 3.81 6.12 39.62
C ARG A 490 2.40 5.75 39.14
N SER A 491 1.96 6.31 38.02
CA SER A 491 0.59 6.13 37.50
C SER A 491 0.53 5.78 36.00
N LEU A 492 1.67 5.46 35.37
CA LEU A 492 1.73 5.19 33.94
C LEU A 492 0.93 3.94 33.56
N ARG A 493 0.01 4.09 32.61
CA ARG A 493 -0.73 2.99 31.97
C ARG A 493 -0.35 2.78 30.52
N LYS A 494 0.26 3.80 29.90
CA LYS A 494 0.79 3.74 28.54
C LYS A 494 2.19 4.33 28.48
N LEU A 495 3.15 3.51 28.05
CA LEU A 495 4.52 3.92 27.82
C LEU A 495 4.91 3.62 26.37
N ARG A 496 5.38 4.64 25.67
CA ARG A 496 5.91 4.51 24.32
C ARG A 496 7.22 5.28 24.20
N ILE A 497 8.25 4.59 23.75
CA ILE A 497 9.56 5.13 23.37
C ILE A 497 9.93 4.39 22.10
N THR A 498 10.08 5.07 20.96
CA THR A 498 10.31 4.39 19.67
C THR A 498 11.51 4.95 18.93
N ASP A 499 12.14 4.08 18.16
CA ASP A 499 13.33 4.35 17.35
C ASP A 499 14.53 4.87 18.16
N SER A 500 14.59 4.57 19.46
CA SER A 500 15.72 4.92 20.33
C SER A 500 16.80 3.84 20.25
N ASP A 501 17.95 4.17 19.68
CA ASP A 501 19.07 3.22 19.49
C ASP A 501 20.14 3.33 20.59
N LYS A 502 20.03 4.31 21.50
CA LYS A 502 20.98 4.53 22.61
C LYS A 502 20.52 3.98 23.95
N VAL A 503 19.23 3.76 24.16
CA VAL A 503 18.73 2.97 25.30
C VAL A 503 19.36 1.58 25.24
N THR A 504 19.68 1.00 26.39
CA THR A 504 20.28 -0.33 26.49
C THR A 504 19.31 -1.33 27.10
N ASP A 505 19.57 -2.62 26.89
CA ASP A 505 18.83 -3.71 27.51
C ASP A 505 18.96 -3.64 29.03
N GLY A 506 20.15 -3.28 29.54
CA GLY A 506 20.39 -3.01 30.96
C GLY A 506 19.50 -1.88 31.50
N GLY A 507 19.29 -0.80 30.73
CA GLY A 507 18.36 0.27 31.08
C GLY A 507 16.91 -0.19 31.14
N PHE A 508 16.48 -1.10 30.26
CA PHE A 508 15.15 -1.72 30.33
C PHE A 508 15.01 -2.67 31.52
N VAL A 509 16.04 -3.47 31.81
CA VAL A 509 16.08 -4.31 33.02
C VAL A 509 15.95 -3.44 34.27
N GLU A 510 16.72 -2.35 34.35
CA GLU A 510 16.65 -1.41 35.45
C GLU A 510 15.24 -0.83 35.57
N LEU A 511 14.65 -0.34 34.47
CA LEU A 511 13.30 0.22 34.48
C LEU A 511 12.25 -0.75 35.03
N PHE A 512 12.25 -2.01 34.60
CA PHE A 512 11.18 -2.96 34.95
C PHE A 512 11.45 -3.79 36.20
N THR A 513 12.65 -3.74 36.77
CA THR A 513 12.96 -4.41 38.04
C THR A 513 12.57 -3.51 39.21
N ASP A 514 11.77 -4.02 40.15
CA ASP A 514 11.34 -3.31 41.36
C ASP A 514 10.83 -1.89 41.09
N TRP A 515 10.02 -1.74 40.04
CA TRP A 515 9.41 -0.47 39.71
C TRP A 515 8.13 -0.26 40.50
N ASP A 516 8.04 0.85 41.22
CA ASP A 516 6.85 1.23 42.00
C ASP A 516 5.59 1.49 41.15
N ASN A 517 5.74 1.66 39.83
CA ASN A 517 4.61 1.91 38.95
C ASN A 517 3.77 0.64 38.78
N PRO A 518 2.43 0.72 38.82
CA PRO A 518 1.57 -0.42 38.55
C PRO A 518 1.86 -1.06 37.16
N PRO A 519 1.49 -2.34 36.95
CA PRO A 519 1.58 -2.98 35.65
C PRO A 519 0.99 -2.13 34.52
N ILE A 520 1.76 -1.95 33.44
CA ILE A 520 1.39 -1.09 32.31
C ILE A 520 0.47 -1.84 31.35
N GLU A 521 -0.53 -1.14 30.82
CA GLU A 521 -1.53 -1.73 29.90
C GLU A 521 -1.10 -1.65 28.43
N LYS A 522 -0.33 -0.62 28.05
CA LYS A 522 0.10 -0.41 26.66
C LYS A 522 1.57 -0.05 26.60
N ILE A 523 2.36 -0.93 25.98
CA ILE A 523 3.80 -0.73 25.80
C ILE A 523 4.13 -0.74 24.31
N ASP A 524 4.93 0.22 23.89
CA ASP A 524 5.38 0.33 22.51
C ASP A 524 6.84 0.79 22.47
N PHE A 525 7.71 -0.19 22.19
CA PHE A 525 9.16 -0.04 22.07
C PHE A 525 9.64 -0.36 20.66
N GLU A 526 8.79 -0.11 19.65
CA GLU A 526 9.16 -0.29 18.24
C GLU A 526 10.52 0.35 17.94
N LYS A 527 11.38 -0.44 17.31
CA LYS A 527 12.71 -0.05 16.83
C LYS A 527 13.62 0.51 17.91
N CYS A 528 13.36 0.23 19.18
CA CYS A 528 14.39 0.31 20.22
C CYS A 528 15.38 -0.84 19.99
N ARG A 529 16.34 -0.62 19.11
CA ARG A 529 17.25 -1.66 18.57
C ARG A 529 18.61 -1.06 18.27
N PHE A 530 19.65 -1.90 18.31
CA PHE A 530 20.96 -1.57 17.79
C PHE A 530 20.91 -1.10 16.31
N GLY A 531 21.57 0.03 16.02
CA GLY A 531 21.45 0.77 14.76
C GLY A 531 22.41 0.38 13.64
N ASP A 532 23.46 -0.43 13.90
CA ASP A 532 24.44 -0.78 12.86
C ASP A 532 23.77 -1.62 11.76
N SER A 533 23.80 -1.09 10.53
CA SER A 533 23.24 -1.75 9.35
C SER A 533 24.25 -2.65 8.63
N ASN A 534 25.55 -2.43 8.83
CA ASN A 534 26.62 -3.25 8.26
C ASN A 534 26.85 -4.52 9.08
N ARG A 535 26.71 -4.43 10.41
CA ARG A 535 26.86 -5.55 11.33
C ARG A 535 25.65 -5.68 12.26
N PRO A 536 24.45 -5.94 11.70
CA PRO A 536 23.19 -5.86 12.44
C PRO A 536 23.01 -6.89 13.56
N ARG A 537 23.89 -7.89 13.65
CA ARG A 537 23.86 -8.98 14.65
C ARG A 537 24.92 -8.82 15.75
N GLU A 538 25.85 -7.87 15.62
CA GLU A 538 26.96 -7.68 16.57
C GLU A 538 26.61 -6.62 17.62
N ASN A 539 25.64 -6.91 18.50
CA ASN A 539 25.20 -5.99 19.56
C ASN A 539 25.93 -6.23 20.90
N THR A 540 27.23 -5.99 20.94
CA THR A 540 28.06 -6.21 22.14
C THR A 540 27.76 -5.25 23.29
N LEU A 541 27.18 -4.08 22.98
CA LEU A 541 26.83 -3.04 23.95
C LEU A 541 25.40 -3.20 24.49
N GLY A 542 24.62 -4.16 23.99
CA GLY A 542 23.25 -4.38 24.42
C GLY A 542 22.32 -3.20 24.11
N HIS A 543 22.51 -2.49 22.98
CA HIS A 543 21.63 -1.40 22.58
C HIS A 543 20.24 -1.88 22.12
N GLY A 544 19.22 -1.17 22.57
CA GLY A 544 17.81 -1.49 22.37
C GLY A 544 17.27 -2.51 23.37
N LEU A 545 15.99 -2.85 23.20
CA LEU A 545 15.36 -3.92 23.97
C LEU A 545 15.84 -5.28 23.44
N CYS A 546 16.51 -6.03 24.31
CA CYS A 546 17.01 -7.38 24.03
C CYS A 546 16.34 -8.38 24.99
N SER A 547 17.03 -9.48 25.30
CA SER A 547 16.43 -10.63 25.99
C SER A 547 16.08 -10.32 27.46
N ASP A 548 17.01 -9.75 28.21
CA ASP A 548 16.85 -9.57 29.65
C ASP A 548 15.82 -8.47 29.94
N GLY A 549 15.87 -7.38 29.18
CA GLY A 549 14.88 -6.30 29.27
C GLY A 549 13.48 -6.77 28.90
N PHE A 550 13.34 -7.63 27.89
CA PHE A 550 12.04 -8.21 27.51
C PHE A 550 11.48 -9.13 28.61
N ILE A 551 12.33 -9.97 29.21
CA ILE A 551 11.94 -10.82 30.35
C ILE A 551 11.51 -9.95 31.54
N ALA A 552 12.29 -8.94 31.91
CA ALA A 552 11.98 -8.02 33.01
C ALA A 552 10.64 -7.29 32.78
N LEU A 553 10.41 -6.77 31.57
CA LEU A 553 9.15 -6.15 31.14
C LEU A 553 7.97 -7.10 31.36
N MET A 554 8.08 -8.33 30.88
CA MET A 554 6.99 -9.30 30.95
C MET A 554 6.77 -9.80 32.38
N LYS A 555 7.81 -9.89 33.21
CA LYS A 555 7.71 -10.18 34.65
C LYS A 555 6.95 -9.08 35.39
N HIS A 556 7.24 -7.81 35.08
CA HIS A 556 6.60 -6.67 35.71
C HIS A 556 5.15 -6.44 35.25
N SER A 557 4.93 -6.36 33.93
CA SER A 557 3.68 -5.89 33.35
C SER A 557 2.87 -6.94 32.59
N GLY A 558 3.46 -8.10 32.24
CA GLY A 558 2.87 -9.08 31.31
C GLY A 558 1.43 -9.49 31.63
N ARG A 559 1.04 -9.58 32.91
CA ARG A 559 -0.31 -9.95 33.33
C ARG A 559 -1.40 -8.92 33.01
N LYS A 560 -1.04 -7.65 32.77
CA LYS A 560 -2.00 -6.55 32.55
C LYS A 560 -1.81 -5.85 31.20
N ILE A 561 -0.76 -6.17 30.44
CA ILE A 561 -0.58 -5.61 29.10
C ILE A 561 -1.73 -6.06 28.20
N LYS A 562 -2.32 -5.10 27.50
CA LYS A 562 -3.36 -5.26 26.48
C LYS A 562 -2.79 -5.10 25.07
N GLU A 563 -1.82 -4.21 24.91
CA GLU A 563 -1.14 -3.94 23.63
C GLU A 563 0.38 -3.90 23.88
N LEU A 564 1.11 -4.83 23.24
CA LEU A 564 2.57 -4.89 23.28
C LEU A 564 3.13 -4.77 21.87
N ASN A 565 3.98 -3.76 21.64
CA ASN A 565 4.74 -3.60 20.41
C ASN A 565 6.24 -3.62 20.69
N VAL A 566 6.91 -4.64 20.17
CA VAL A 566 8.38 -4.83 20.22
C VAL A 566 8.94 -5.01 18.80
N HIS A 567 8.27 -4.42 17.81
CA HIS A 567 8.66 -4.46 16.40
C HIS A 567 10.14 -4.10 16.21
N SER A 568 10.88 -4.94 15.47
CA SER A 568 12.31 -4.78 15.18
C SER A 568 13.26 -4.78 16.38
N CYS A 569 12.82 -5.18 17.58
CA CYS A 569 13.70 -5.50 18.71
C CYS A 569 14.44 -6.83 18.47
N ARG A 570 15.32 -6.82 17.46
CA ARG A 570 15.89 -8.00 16.79
C ARG A 570 16.78 -8.89 17.67
N HIS A 571 17.23 -8.39 18.81
CA HIS A 571 18.12 -9.09 19.74
C HIS A 571 17.36 -9.76 20.91
N ILE A 572 16.03 -9.79 20.85
CA ILE A 572 15.23 -10.70 21.66
C ILE A 572 15.48 -12.11 21.13
N SER A 573 16.14 -12.92 21.95
CA SER A 573 16.55 -14.27 21.58
C SER A 573 15.40 -15.27 21.69
N ARG A 574 15.56 -16.42 21.03
CA ARG A 574 14.63 -17.55 21.15
C ARG A 574 14.43 -18.01 22.60
N PRO A 575 15.48 -18.24 23.42
CA PRO A 575 15.29 -18.61 24.84
C PRO A 575 14.41 -17.62 25.62
N ALA A 576 14.58 -16.31 25.40
CA ALA A 576 13.75 -15.31 26.07
C ALA A 576 12.27 -15.37 25.65
N LEU A 577 11.99 -15.62 24.36
CA LEU A 577 10.62 -15.82 23.87
C LEU A 577 10.01 -17.10 24.45
N GLU A 578 10.77 -18.18 24.53
CA GLU A 578 10.33 -19.45 25.12
C GLU A 578 10.08 -19.33 26.63
N GLU A 579 10.89 -18.56 27.36
CA GLU A 579 10.69 -18.28 28.78
C GLU A 579 9.43 -17.44 29.03
N VAL A 580 9.27 -16.34 28.27
CA VAL A 580 8.11 -15.45 28.40
C VAL A 580 6.82 -16.17 28.02
N PHE A 581 6.82 -16.95 26.94
CA PHE A 581 5.64 -17.69 26.49
C PHE A 581 5.69 -19.18 26.88
N ALA A 582 6.31 -19.49 28.02
CA ALA A 582 6.32 -20.84 28.56
C ALA A 582 4.90 -21.31 28.92
N GLU A 583 4.73 -22.62 29.04
CA GLU A 583 3.42 -23.27 29.24
C GLU A 583 2.73 -22.85 30.55
N ASP A 584 3.52 -22.56 31.59
CA ASP A 584 3.04 -22.08 32.90
C ASP A 584 2.66 -20.58 32.90
N LYS A 585 2.96 -19.84 31.83
CA LYS A 585 2.66 -18.40 31.72
C LYS A 585 1.31 -18.17 31.04
N LYS A 586 0.51 -17.29 31.64
CA LYS A 586 -0.79 -16.86 31.11
C LYS A 586 -0.92 -15.34 31.10
N TYR A 587 -1.19 -14.79 29.93
CA TYR A 587 -1.40 -13.37 29.66
C TYR A 587 -2.82 -13.17 29.11
N SER A 588 -3.82 -13.25 29.99
CA SER A 588 -5.24 -13.19 29.61
C SER A 588 -5.70 -11.82 29.12
N GLU A 589 -4.99 -10.75 29.49
CA GLU A 589 -5.35 -9.38 29.10
C GLU A 589 -4.75 -8.97 27.75
N LEU A 590 -3.78 -9.72 27.21
CA LEU A 590 -3.08 -9.36 25.98
C LEU A 590 -3.99 -9.54 24.76
N LEU A 591 -4.33 -8.44 24.10
CA LEU A 591 -5.23 -8.39 22.95
C LEU A 591 -4.47 -8.23 21.63
N LYS A 592 -3.38 -7.47 21.64
CA LYS A 592 -2.56 -7.20 20.45
C LYS A 592 -1.07 -7.36 20.76
N LEU A 593 -0.40 -8.14 19.92
CA LEU A 593 1.03 -8.35 20.00
C LEU A 593 1.69 -8.09 18.64
N GLU A 594 2.66 -7.19 18.64
CA GLU A 594 3.44 -6.84 17.46
C GLU A 594 4.90 -7.26 17.69
N VAL A 595 5.32 -8.31 16.99
CA VAL A 595 6.65 -8.96 17.08
C VAL A 595 7.33 -9.05 15.71
N SER A 596 6.90 -8.20 14.76
CA SER A 596 7.48 -8.12 13.43
C SER A 596 8.98 -7.82 13.48
N PHE A 597 9.73 -8.38 12.53
CA PHE A 597 11.17 -8.24 12.37
C PHE A 597 12.00 -8.71 13.58
N ILE A 598 11.49 -9.70 14.32
CA ILE A 598 12.25 -10.47 15.30
C ILE A 598 12.64 -11.79 14.63
N GLU A 599 13.93 -11.95 14.31
CA GLU A 599 14.46 -13.08 13.50
C GLU A 599 14.17 -14.45 14.13
N GLU A 600 14.06 -14.53 15.45
CA GLU A 600 13.84 -15.76 16.20
C GLU A 600 12.37 -16.20 16.29
N VAL A 601 11.42 -15.40 15.80
CA VAL A 601 10.01 -15.79 15.77
C VAL A 601 9.77 -16.80 14.64
N ASP A 602 9.47 -18.04 15.02
CA ASP A 602 9.10 -19.15 14.13
C ASP A 602 7.69 -19.67 14.45
N ASP A 603 7.28 -20.75 13.76
CA ASP A 603 5.95 -21.35 13.96
C ASP A 603 5.71 -21.84 15.39
N TYR A 604 6.75 -22.34 16.05
CA TYR A 604 6.68 -22.85 17.41
C TYR A 604 6.43 -21.70 18.40
N ILE A 605 7.18 -20.60 18.28
CA ILE A 605 7.00 -19.40 19.12
C ILE A 605 5.60 -18.80 18.96
N VAL A 606 5.10 -18.69 17.73
CA VAL A 606 3.72 -18.20 17.52
C VAL A 606 2.69 -19.15 18.15
N GLY A 607 2.92 -20.46 18.09
CA GLY A 607 2.14 -21.44 18.83
C GLY A 607 2.16 -21.22 20.35
N CYS A 608 3.34 -20.95 20.93
CA CYS A 608 3.48 -20.60 22.35
C CYS A 608 2.69 -19.33 22.70
N ILE A 609 2.83 -18.27 21.90
CA ILE A 609 2.07 -17.01 22.06
C ILE A 609 0.57 -17.28 22.14
N PHE A 610 0.01 -18.09 21.23
CA PHE A 610 -1.42 -18.39 21.23
C PHE A 610 -1.88 -19.21 22.44
N ARG A 611 -1.02 -20.09 22.99
CA ARG A 611 -1.30 -20.88 24.21
C ARG A 611 -1.21 -20.03 25.48
N SER A 612 -0.26 -19.12 25.56
CA SER A 612 -0.08 -18.24 26.72
C SER A 612 -1.07 -17.07 26.72
N CYS A 613 -1.54 -16.64 25.55
CA CYS A 613 -2.45 -15.50 25.38
C CYS A 613 -3.84 -15.96 24.87
N PRO A 614 -4.76 -16.40 25.76
CA PRO A 614 -6.04 -16.96 25.34
C PRO A 614 -6.95 -15.95 24.63
N ASN A 615 -6.97 -14.69 25.08
CA ASN A 615 -7.83 -13.63 24.56
C ASN A 615 -7.19 -12.77 23.47
N ILE A 616 -6.03 -13.17 22.96
CA ILE A 616 -5.33 -12.42 21.92
C ILE A 616 -6.16 -12.37 20.64
N GLN A 617 -6.30 -11.17 20.08
CA GLN A 617 -7.12 -10.90 18.91
C GLN A 617 -6.25 -10.78 17.65
N GLU A 618 -5.07 -10.17 17.79
CA GLU A 618 -4.21 -9.82 16.66
C GLU A 618 -2.73 -10.06 17.02
N VAL A 619 -2.04 -10.82 16.18
CA VAL A 619 -0.59 -11.03 16.24
C VAL A 619 0.01 -10.62 14.90
N ASN A 620 1.01 -9.74 14.94
CA ASN A 620 1.71 -9.27 13.75
C ASN A 620 3.13 -9.82 13.72
N VAL A 621 3.50 -10.43 12.58
CA VAL A 621 4.77 -11.16 12.37
C VAL A 621 5.43 -10.77 11.04
N PHE A 622 5.25 -9.52 10.57
CA PHE A 622 5.89 -9.05 9.35
C PHE A 622 7.41 -9.22 9.43
N GLY A 623 8.02 -9.71 8.35
CA GLY A 623 9.47 -9.89 8.29
C GLY A 623 10.02 -11.04 9.15
N CYS A 624 9.17 -11.80 9.86
CA CYS A 624 9.57 -13.01 10.58
C CYS A 624 9.63 -14.19 9.60
N MET A 625 10.75 -14.32 8.88
CA MET A 625 10.90 -15.25 7.76
C MET A 625 10.85 -16.75 8.13
N LYS A 626 10.95 -17.08 9.43
CA LYS A 626 10.83 -18.45 9.95
C LYS A 626 9.37 -18.87 10.19
N VAL A 627 8.41 -17.95 10.11
CA VAL A 627 6.98 -18.24 10.22
C VAL A 627 6.46 -18.72 8.86
N ARG A 628 5.95 -19.95 8.76
CA ARG A 628 5.53 -20.59 7.52
C ARG A 628 4.14 -21.20 7.62
N ASP A 629 3.95 -22.11 8.56
CA ASP A 629 2.80 -23.02 8.64
C ASP A 629 2.14 -23.00 10.03
N VAL A 630 2.01 -21.81 10.63
CA VAL A 630 1.31 -21.62 11.92
C VAL A 630 -0.15 -22.03 11.83
N ARG A 631 -0.59 -22.83 12.81
CA ARG A 631 -2.01 -23.04 13.09
C ARG A 631 -2.56 -21.89 13.94
N VAL A 632 -3.35 -21.02 13.32
CA VAL A 632 -4.00 -19.89 13.98
C VAL A 632 -5.29 -20.39 14.65
N PRO A 633 -5.53 -20.19 15.96
CA PRO A 633 -6.79 -20.61 16.58
C PRO A 633 -7.99 -19.83 16.03
N ARG A 634 -9.18 -20.44 16.07
CA ARG A 634 -10.43 -19.79 15.65
C ARG A 634 -10.63 -18.44 16.34
N GLY A 635 -11.00 -17.44 15.53
CA GLY A 635 -11.32 -16.08 16.00
C GLY A 635 -10.11 -15.17 16.25
N LYS A 636 -8.88 -15.68 16.04
CA LYS A 636 -7.63 -14.91 16.14
C LYS A 636 -7.11 -14.53 14.75
N VAL A 637 -6.41 -13.41 14.65
CA VAL A 637 -5.84 -12.90 13.39
C VAL A 637 -4.32 -12.93 13.46
N LEU A 638 -3.69 -13.52 12.44
CA LEU A 638 -2.24 -13.49 12.23
C LEU A 638 -1.90 -12.71 10.96
N VAL A 639 -1.19 -11.59 11.13
CA VAL A 639 -0.87 -10.66 10.05
C VAL A 639 0.62 -10.71 9.73
N GLY A 640 0.98 -10.61 8.44
CA GLY A 640 2.38 -10.44 8.02
C GLY A 640 3.15 -11.74 7.74
N VAL A 641 2.48 -12.89 7.66
CA VAL A 641 3.11 -14.17 7.31
C VAL A 641 3.79 -14.08 5.93
N PRO A 642 5.06 -14.49 5.78
CA PRO A 642 5.87 -14.32 4.56
C PRO A 642 5.49 -15.27 3.39
N ASN A 643 4.36 -15.97 3.44
CA ASN A 643 3.94 -16.93 2.43
C ASN A 643 3.01 -16.31 1.35
N ALA A 644 2.97 -16.93 0.17
CA ALA A 644 2.12 -16.48 -0.96
C ALA A 644 0.60 -16.58 -0.66
N VAL A 645 0.23 -17.24 0.44
CA VAL A 645 -1.15 -17.32 0.92
C VAL A 645 -1.60 -15.97 1.52
N GLY A 646 -0.65 -15.15 1.98
CA GLY A 646 -0.90 -13.88 2.64
C GLY A 646 -1.52 -14.04 4.03
N MET A 647 -1.98 -12.93 4.62
CA MET A 647 -2.56 -12.88 5.98
C MET A 647 -3.56 -14.02 6.24
N VAL A 648 -3.39 -14.74 7.36
CA VAL A 648 -4.24 -15.86 7.77
C VAL A 648 -5.20 -15.37 8.85
N ILE A 649 -6.49 -15.40 8.53
CA ILE A 649 -7.49 -14.57 9.23
C ILE A 649 -8.44 -15.38 10.11
N GLU A 650 -8.59 -16.66 9.80
CA GLU A 650 -9.31 -17.64 10.61
C GLU A 650 -8.55 -18.94 10.39
N GLY A 651 -7.97 -19.52 11.43
CA GLY A 651 -7.60 -20.93 11.31
C GLY A 651 -8.80 -21.81 11.58
N ASN A 652 -8.68 -23.05 11.12
CA ASN A 652 -9.79 -23.97 10.99
C ASN A 652 -10.10 -24.78 12.26
N ASP A 653 -9.32 -24.58 13.33
CA ASP A 653 -9.36 -25.33 14.58
C ASP A 653 -9.77 -24.44 15.78
#